data_AF-A0AAT9I8Y8-F1
#
_entry.id   AF-A0AAT9I8Y8-F1
#
_cell.length_a   1.000
_cell.length_b   1.000
_cell.length_c   1.000
_cell.angle_alpha   90.00
_cell.angle_beta   90.00
_cell.angle_gamma   90.00
#
_symmetry.space_group_name_H-M   'P 1'
#
loop_
_entity.id
_entity.type
_entity.pdbx_description
1 polymer ?
#
loop_
_entity_poly.entity_id
_entity_poly.type
_entity_poly.pdbx_seq_one_letter_code
_entity_poly.pdbx_strand_id
1 'polypeptide(L)'
;MQGNKRRTGIVRLLLTNILLLLVWPASANPGKKYMIYYGNNSTPTEQAVCADLKEDLEKVTGATVIIAPETNQLKAADYNFLVATPATSQLLAGLVKKGIVQQKELSAQGGIIKVVRDNAAQIVLLTGATAEGMQNTVYAYSRSVLGIDPLHYWTGRKPDKKENFDPYKTQDRVIASPVVPIICYMENDVDELANLHKPYLEYDMDTWKGMVNSLRRTHYNAIHLFDMLGRPEFYTRAPYKKLRPDYQVNLPLVDSMITYAHLKGMKIQVDLSLGYQMKSISDSEALCWTENKDKWIATWVYYLTKTPLARADIYSLRPRNQVWDRAYVSSCGEDRVKIFNEIFAAVDSVLNVYRPGVTKVCVCYDDGMELFNSGFQPPKDFIIGWSDDGYCNFKTMPVSNKGYSFGTYMHAGFWTNHTVHDPYPVKIDSVMSYMLKHYNASSYLKVNGQTFRPFLLNLEAFSQWAYDPSHFNGEEFYKRWTSYNFGPKAAPFAIASMKKLDDAQFNRTGYVRNLSEIKNIIGFLSDRAVETPNGSFVASYDMIQVPDLQRRYREVNAAYNAALSGLPAAQHADFYHDYVYLPSLMYNQLLELESTLLAAADRKQAYATGHQKKDIDEAKKLVKKSFRQLEAINNTCQQGDKDAKWKTWYDPAKRRPNNGFPTPDMITAIQRNLQQLSVQ
;
A
#
# COMPACT_ATOMS: atom_id res chain seq x y z
N MET A 1 -31.09 -27.01 85.63
CA MET A 1 -31.73 -27.41 84.36
C MET A 1 -31.02 -26.69 83.23
N GLN A 2 -30.72 -27.46 82.18
CA GLN A 2 -30.18 -27.10 80.85
C GLN A 2 -29.87 -25.63 80.55
N GLY A 3 -28.67 -25.39 80.00
CA GLY A 3 -28.54 -24.45 78.88
C GLY A 3 -27.39 -23.46 78.94
N ASN A 4 -26.32 -23.84 78.25
CA ASN A 4 -25.50 -23.00 77.37
C ASN A 4 -24.43 -22.02 77.91
N LYS A 5 -23.23 -22.24 77.33
CA LYS A 5 -22.22 -21.27 76.86
C LYS A 5 -21.41 -20.47 77.89
N ARG A 6 -20.11 -20.80 78.00
CA ARG A 6 -18.97 -20.03 77.41
C ARG A 6 -17.61 -20.47 77.97
N ARG A 7 -16.57 -20.16 77.17
CA ARG A 7 -15.09 -20.25 77.39
C ARG A 7 -14.55 -21.64 77.05
N THR A 8 -13.52 -21.82 76.23
CA THR A 8 -12.27 -21.06 75.97
C THR A 8 -11.85 -21.34 74.50
N GLY A 9 -11.10 -20.48 73.82
CA GLY A 9 -9.64 -20.52 73.84
C GLY A 9 -9.09 -19.89 72.57
N ILE A 10 -8.13 -19.00 72.77
CA ILE A 10 -7.43 -18.16 71.81
C ILE A 10 -6.33 -18.99 71.14
N VAL A 11 -6.28 -19.03 69.81
CA VAL A 11 -5.01 -19.28 69.08
C VAL A 11 -4.91 -18.33 67.88
N ARG A 12 -3.79 -17.61 67.90
CA ARG A 12 -3.30 -16.54 67.02
C ARG A 12 -3.35 -16.89 65.53
N LEU A 13 -3.92 -15.99 64.72
CA LEU A 13 -3.62 -15.90 63.29
C LEU A 13 -2.77 -14.65 63.04
N LEU A 14 -1.52 -14.87 62.63
CA LEU A 14 -0.59 -13.85 62.13
C LEU A 14 -1.08 -13.34 60.78
N LEU A 15 -1.55 -12.10 60.72
CA LEU A 15 -1.65 -11.33 59.48
C LEU A 15 -0.39 -10.47 59.37
N THR A 16 0.63 -11.03 58.73
CA THR A 16 1.79 -10.28 58.25
C THR A 16 1.33 -9.42 57.06
N ASN A 17 1.46 -8.11 57.24
CA ASN A 17 1.33 -7.09 56.20
C ASN A 17 2.24 -7.43 55.01
N ILE A 18 1.65 -7.94 53.92
CA ILE A 18 2.30 -7.90 52.61
C ILE A 18 2.13 -6.46 52.13
N LEU A 19 3.20 -5.68 52.30
CA LEU A 19 3.42 -4.45 51.54
C LEU A 19 3.46 -4.86 50.07
N LEU A 20 2.32 -4.76 49.40
CA LEU A 20 2.26 -4.67 47.95
C LEU A 20 2.96 -3.35 47.58
N LEU A 21 4.25 -3.45 47.28
CA LEU A 21 4.95 -2.48 46.45
C LEU A 21 4.26 -2.52 45.08
N LEU A 22 3.15 -1.78 44.98
CA LEU A 22 2.69 -1.23 43.72
C LEU A 22 3.85 -0.40 43.19
N VAL A 23 4.66 -1.02 42.33
CA VAL A 23 5.48 -0.30 41.37
C VAL A 23 4.49 0.37 40.44
N TRP A 24 3.97 1.52 40.86
CA TRP A 24 3.48 2.51 39.93
C TRP A 24 4.64 2.78 38.97
N PRO A 25 4.44 2.63 37.65
CA PRO A 25 5.43 3.19 36.73
C PRO A 25 5.54 4.66 37.12
N ALA A 26 6.76 5.10 37.44
CA ALA A 26 7.05 6.48 37.74
C ALA A 26 6.31 7.33 36.72
N SER A 27 5.30 8.04 37.23
CA SER A 27 4.37 8.81 36.44
C SER A 27 5.16 9.73 35.54
N ALA A 28 4.79 9.80 34.26
CA ALA A 28 5.08 10.96 33.44
C ALA A 28 4.88 12.22 34.28
N ASN A 29 5.78 13.21 34.16
CA ASN A 29 5.70 14.51 34.82
C ASN A 29 4.24 14.94 35.06
N PRO A 30 3.86 15.50 36.23
CA PRO A 30 2.56 16.16 36.36
C PRO A 30 2.53 17.32 35.34
N GLY A 31 1.94 17.01 34.18
CA GLY A 31 2.52 17.40 32.90
C GLY A 31 1.94 18.70 32.39
N LYS A 32 2.82 19.57 31.87
CA LYS A 32 2.47 20.85 31.23
C LYS A 32 1.18 20.77 30.42
N LYS A 33 0.36 21.81 30.48
CA LYS A 33 -0.91 21.92 29.77
C LYS A 33 -0.71 22.59 28.42
N TYR A 34 -1.15 21.90 27.38
CA TYR A 34 -1.13 22.41 26.00
C TYR A 34 -2.56 22.77 25.58
N MET A 35 -2.70 23.85 24.85
CA MET A 35 -3.96 24.26 24.23
C MET A 35 -3.80 24.35 22.72
N ILE A 36 -4.63 23.61 21.99
CA ILE A 36 -4.74 23.69 20.53
C ILE A 36 -6.04 24.43 20.20
N TYR A 37 -5.92 25.60 19.58
CA TYR A 37 -7.03 26.37 19.06
C TYR A 37 -7.27 26.04 17.59
N TYR A 38 -8.53 25.80 17.22
CA TYR A 38 -8.97 25.73 15.83
C TYR A 38 -9.87 26.93 15.48
N GLY A 39 -9.96 27.29 14.19
CA GLY A 39 -10.77 28.43 13.75
C GLY A 39 -12.28 28.24 14.04
N ASN A 40 -13.01 29.31 14.35
CA ASN A 40 -14.43 29.22 14.73
C ASN A 40 -15.33 28.51 13.71
N ASN A 41 -14.96 28.56 12.43
CA ASN A 41 -15.67 27.90 11.33
C ASN A 41 -14.91 26.67 10.80
N SER A 42 -14.17 25.97 11.67
CA SER A 42 -13.34 24.84 11.25
C SER A 42 -14.16 23.70 10.63
N THR A 43 -13.63 23.09 9.58
CA THR A 43 -14.24 21.89 8.99
C THR A 43 -14.00 20.64 9.85
N PRO A 44 -14.78 19.55 9.67
CA PRO A 44 -14.50 18.27 10.33
C PRO A 44 -13.07 17.76 10.09
N THR A 45 -12.52 17.98 8.89
CA THR A 45 -11.13 17.65 8.56
C THR A 45 -10.15 18.47 9.38
N GLU A 46 -10.35 19.79 9.52
CA GLU A 46 -9.48 20.63 10.36
C GLU A 46 -9.49 20.17 11.82
N GLN A 47 -10.66 19.84 12.36
CA GLN A 47 -10.79 19.31 13.73
C GLN A 47 -10.13 17.94 13.89
N ALA A 48 -10.25 17.05 12.90
CA ALA A 48 -9.59 15.75 12.90
C ALA A 48 -8.06 15.88 12.89
N VAL A 49 -7.51 16.90 12.21
CA VAL A 49 -6.08 17.20 12.23
C VAL A 49 -5.63 17.74 13.60
N CYS A 50 -6.44 18.57 14.26
CA CYS A 50 -6.19 18.98 15.64
C CYS A 50 -6.15 17.77 16.60
N ALA A 51 -7.04 16.80 16.40
CA ALA A 51 -7.06 15.56 17.18
C ALA A 51 -5.78 14.72 16.97
N ASP A 52 -5.29 14.62 15.73
CA ASP A 52 -4.01 13.95 15.45
C ASP A 52 -2.83 14.64 16.14
N LEU A 53 -2.77 15.98 16.09
CA LEU A 53 -1.71 16.75 16.75
C LEU A 53 -1.76 16.58 18.27
N LYS A 54 -2.96 16.57 18.86
CA LYS A 54 -3.17 16.27 20.27
C LYS A 54 -2.57 14.91 20.60
N GLU A 55 -2.93 13.87 19.86
CA GLU A 55 -2.42 12.52 20.09
C GLU A 55 -0.88 12.46 19.95
N ASP A 56 -0.32 13.12 18.94
CA ASP A 56 1.13 13.19 18.73
C ASP A 56 1.86 13.89 19.89
N LEU A 57 1.33 15.02 20.38
CA LEU A 57 1.88 15.75 21.51
C LEU A 57 1.79 14.94 22.81
N GLU A 58 0.66 14.29 23.08
CA GLU A 58 0.47 13.44 24.26
C GLU A 58 1.41 12.23 24.23
N LYS A 59 1.56 11.59 23.07
CA LYS A 59 2.50 10.48 22.87
C LYS A 59 3.94 10.88 23.16
N VAL A 60 4.36 12.08 22.74
CA VAL A 60 5.77 12.52 22.85
C VAL A 60 6.09 13.15 24.21
N THR A 61 5.17 13.94 24.76
CA THR A 61 5.46 14.77 25.94
C THR A 61 4.82 14.26 27.24
N GLY A 62 3.81 13.39 27.15
CA GLY A 62 3.00 12.98 28.30
C GLY A 62 2.13 14.09 28.90
N ALA A 63 2.03 15.23 28.20
CA ALA A 63 1.24 16.39 28.61
C ALA A 63 -0.27 16.13 28.56
N THR A 64 -1.02 17.01 29.23
CA THR A 64 -2.47 17.14 28.97
C THR A 64 -2.68 18.14 27.83
N VAL A 65 -3.28 17.69 26.73
CA VAL A 65 -3.60 18.57 25.59
C VAL A 65 -5.11 18.80 25.51
N ILE A 66 -5.52 20.06 25.41
CA ILE A 66 -6.92 20.45 25.27
C ILE A 66 -7.12 21.08 23.89
N ILE A 67 -8.20 20.70 23.21
CA ILE A 67 -8.61 21.31 21.94
C ILE A 67 -9.80 22.23 22.22
N ALA A 68 -9.79 23.44 21.69
CA ALA A 68 -10.86 24.42 21.83
C ALA A 68 -11.01 25.29 20.56
N PRO A 69 -12.18 25.90 20.31
CA PRO A 69 -12.28 26.95 19.30
C PRO A 69 -11.42 28.16 19.69
N GLU A 70 -10.98 28.93 18.71
CA GLU A 70 -10.22 30.17 18.91
C GLU A 70 -10.97 31.17 19.79
N THR A 71 -10.23 31.93 20.59
CA THR A 71 -10.78 32.94 21.49
C THR A 71 -9.99 34.23 21.40
N ASN A 72 -10.62 35.36 21.73
CA ASN A 72 -9.97 36.67 21.72
C ASN A 72 -8.82 36.81 22.73
N GLN A 73 -8.78 35.94 23.74
CA GLN A 73 -7.73 35.87 24.74
C GLN A 73 -7.27 34.41 24.87
N LEU A 74 -5.95 34.19 24.92
CA LEU A 74 -5.40 32.86 25.18
C LEU A 74 -5.74 32.44 26.62
N LYS A 75 -6.27 31.23 26.78
CA LYS A 75 -6.50 30.61 28.08
C LYS A 75 -5.18 30.29 28.77
N ALA A 76 -5.21 30.21 30.10
CA ALA A 76 -4.08 29.76 30.91
C ALA A 76 -3.69 28.30 30.56
N ALA A 77 -2.55 28.19 29.88
CA ALA A 77 -1.86 26.97 29.47
C ALA A 77 -0.36 27.29 29.36
N ASP A 78 0.50 26.27 29.51
CA ASP A 78 1.95 26.43 29.34
C ASP A 78 2.29 26.72 27.87
N TYR A 79 1.60 26.01 26.96
CA TYR A 79 1.82 26.13 25.53
C TYR A 79 0.52 26.29 24.74
N ASN A 80 0.50 27.24 23.80
CA ASN A 80 -0.62 27.51 22.93
C ASN A 80 -0.26 27.25 21.46
N PHE A 81 -1.18 26.63 20.72
CA PHE A 81 -1.09 26.37 19.29
C PHE A 81 -2.33 26.94 18.59
N LEU A 82 -2.16 27.50 17.40
CA LEU A 82 -3.27 27.80 16.48
C LEU A 82 -3.12 26.92 15.24
N VAL A 83 -4.14 26.10 14.99
CA VAL A 83 -4.25 25.18 13.87
C VAL A 83 -5.49 25.55 13.08
N ALA A 84 -5.32 26.40 12.06
CA ALA A 84 -6.43 26.97 11.31
C ALA A 84 -6.00 27.49 9.93
N THR A 85 -6.98 27.95 9.14
CA THR A 85 -6.75 28.69 7.89
C THR A 85 -7.28 30.12 8.00
N PRO A 86 -6.84 31.06 7.15
CA PRO A 86 -7.39 32.43 7.17
C PRO A 86 -8.91 32.49 6.92
N ALA A 87 -9.47 31.47 6.25
CA ALA A 87 -10.90 31.37 6.01
C ALA A 87 -11.69 30.93 7.27
N THR A 88 -11.07 30.17 8.17
CA THR A 88 -11.76 29.63 9.35
C THR A 88 -11.40 30.34 10.66
N SER A 89 -10.29 31.09 10.71
CA SER A 89 -9.80 31.81 11.89
C SER A 89 -9.71 33.32 11.69
N GLN A 90 -10.43 34.07 12.52
CA GLN A 90 -10.37 35.54 12.55
C GLN A 90 -9.03 36.03 13.10
N LEU A 91 -8.48 35.34 14.10
CA LEU A 91 -7.18 35.67 14.67
C LEU A 91 -6.10 35.60 13.58
N LEU A 92 -6.05 34.49 12.84
CA LEU A 92 -5.09 34.30 11.77
C LEU A 92 -5.30 35.28 10.61
N ALA A 93 -6.54 35.52 10.19
CA ALA A 93 -6.83 36.54 9.18
C ALA A 93 -6.32 37.93 9.60
N GLY A 94 -6.45 38.27 10.88
CA GLY A 94 -5.88 39.48 11.46
C GLY A 94 -4.35 39.51 11.42
N LEU A 95 -3.68 38.39 11.72
CA LEU A 95 -2.21 38.28 11.63
C LEU A 95 -1.71 38.43 10.19
N VAL A 96 -2.45 37.90 9.20
CA VAL A 96 -2.16 38.09 7.77
C VAL A 96 -2.31 39.55 7.38
N LYS A 97 -3.42 40.19 7.77
CA LYS A 97 -3.67 41.61 7.49
C LYS A 97 -2.60 42.54 8.09
N LYS A 98 -2.06 42.18 9.26
CA LYS A 98 -0.97 42.91 9.94
C LYS A 98 0.42 42.61 9.35
N GLY A 99 0.54 41.70 8.39
CA GLY A 99 1.82 41.31 7.79
C GLY A 99 2.72 40.44 8.68
N ILE A 100 2.20 39.93 9.80
CA ILE A 100 2.94 39.04 10.72
C ILE A 100 3.12 37.65 10.07
N VAL A 101 2.08 37.20 9.36
CA VAL A 101 2.11 36.06 8.44
C VAL A 101 1.98 36.62 7.03
N GLN A 102 2.91 36.33 6.13
CA GLN A 102 2.85 36.88 4.78
C GLN A 102 1.98 35.98 3.89
N GLN A 103 1.08 36.57 3.10
CA GLN A 103 0.20 35.79 2.21
C GLN A 103 0.98 34.86 1.26
N LYS A 104 2.16 35.28 0.78
CA LYS A 104 3.03 34.48 -0.10
C LYS A 104 3.63 33.23 0.57
N GLU A 105 3.61 33.16 1.91
CA GLU A 105 4.06 31.99 2.68
C GLU A 105 2.96 30.93 2.78
N LEU A 106 1.72 31.25 2.38
CA LEU A 106 0.58 30.36 2.39
C LEU A 106 0.27 29.89 0.95
N SER A 107 0.16 28.58 0.75
CA SER A 107 -0.16 27.99 -0.55
C SER A 107 -1.24 26.92 -0.44
N ALA A 108 -1.75 26.44 -1.58
CA ALA A 108 -2.90 25.54 -1.61
C ALA A 108 -2.68 24.22 -0.86
N GLN A 109 -1.46 23.69 -0.87
CA GLN A 109 -1.08 22.43 -0.21
C GLN A 109 0.16 22.60 0.69
N GLY A 110 0.51 23.85 1.00
CA GLY A 110 1.59 24.22 1.90
C GLY A 110 1.14 25.25 2.92
N GLY A 111 2.09 25.77 3.69
CA GLY A 111 1.78 26.61 4.83
C GLY A 111 3.00 27.02 5.62
N ILE A 112 2.81 27.30 6.90
CA ILE A 112 3.85 27.87 7.76
C ILE A 112 3.76 27.31 9.18
N ILE A 113 4.94 26.93 9.68
CA ILE A 113 5.22 26.70 11.10
C ILE A 113 5.87 28.00 11.60
N LYS A 114 5.27 28.68 12.58
CA LYS A 114 5.81 29.95 13.10
C LYS A 114 5.51 30.14 14.57
N VAL A 115 6.45 30.70 15.33
CA VAL A 115 6.19 31.13 16.71
C VAL A 115 5.94 32.64 16.75
N VAL A 116 4.70 33.04 17.01
CA VAL A 116 4.34 34.45 17.19
C VAL A 116 4.44 34.82 18.66
N ARG A 117 5.05 35.98 18.94
CA ARG A 117 5.28 36.52 20.27
C ARG A 117 4.70 37.94 20.34
N ASP A 118 3.86 38.18 21.33
CA ASP A 118 3.29 39.51 21.61
C ASP A 118 3.35 39.77 23.12
N ASN A 119 4.28 40.64 23.54
CA ASN A 119 4.57 41.12 24.90
C ASN A 119 4.56 40.07 26.03
N ALA A 120 3.40 39.48 26.36
CA ALA A 120 3.19 38.48 27.42
C ALA A 120 2.69 37.10 26.92
N ALA A 121 2.42 36.93 25.62
CA ALA A 121 1.85 35.73 25.03
C ALA A 121 2.71 35.17 23.89
N GLN A 122 2.82 33.84 23.83
CA GLN A 122 3.44 33.11 22.72
C GLN A 122 2.45 32.09 22.17
N ILE A 123 2.47 31.89 20.86
CA ILE A 123 1.64 30.89 20.18
C ILE A 123 2.39 30.28 19.01
N VAL A 124 2.30 28.95 18.87
CA VAL A 124 2.78 28.24 17.69
C VAL A 124 1.67 28.21 16.64
N LEU A 125 1.93 28.78 15.48
CA LEU A 125 1.06 28.71 14.32
C LEU A 125 1.44 27.50 13.47
N LEU A 126 0.45 26.65 13.19
CA LEU A 126 0.53 25.59 12.19
C LEU A 126 -0.62 25.81 11.22
N THR A 127 -0.34 26.48 10.10
CA THR A 127 -1.41 27.01 9.23
C THR A 127 -1.06 26.89 7.75
N GLY A 128 -2.08 26.95 6.88
CA GLY A 128 -1.95 27.00 5.43
C GLY A 128 -3.09 27.82 4.80
N ALA A 129 -3.04 28.04 3.48
CA ALA A 129 -4.10 28.78 2.79
C ALA A 129 -5.43 28.00 2.73
N THR A 130 -5.34 26.67 2.75
CA THR A 130 -6.47 25.74 2.71
C THR A 130 -6.35 24.71 3.83
N ALA A 131 -7.41 23.93 4.07
CA ALA A 131 -7.38 22.82 5.02
C ALA A 131 -6.28 21.79 4.69
N GLU A 132 -6.02 21.53 3.39
CA GLU A 132 -4.98 20.60 2.95
C GLU A 132 -3.57 21.15 3.25
N GLY A 133 -3.33 22.43 2.99
CA GLY A 133 -2.06 23.09 3.31
C GLY A 133 -1.80 23.17 4.82
N MET A 134 -2.83 23.45 5.61
CA MET A 134 -2.78 23.40 7.07
C MET A 134 -2.45 21.97 7.54
N GLN A 135 -3.14 20.96 7.01
CA GLN A 135 -2.91 19.55 7.36
C GLN A 135 -1.47 19.12 7.08
N ASN A 136 -0.95 19.44 5.89
CA ASN A 136 0.44 19.12 5.53
C ASN A 136 1.44 19.81 6.47
N THR A 137 1.12 21.03 6.93
CA THR A 137 1.95 21.78 7.89
C THR A 137 1.96 21.11 9.27
N VAL A 138 0.81 20.65 9.75
CA VAL A 138 0.71 19.90 11.01
C VAL A 138 1.49 18.59 10.94
N TYR A 139 1.33 17.80 9.87
CA TYR A 139 2.06 16.54 9.74
C TYR A 139 3.57 16.75 9.51
N ALA A 140 3.99 17.84 8.86
CA ALA A 140 5.39 18.23 8.78
C ALA A 140 5.96 18.56 10.17
N TYR A 141 5.20 19.25 11.02
CA TYR A 141 5.56 19.49 12.42
C TYR A 141 5.65 18.19 13.23
N SER A 142 4.64 17.31 13.12
CA SER A 142 4.65 16.00 13.77
C SER A 142 5.88 15.18 13.39
N ARG A 143 6.23 15.14 12.09
CA ARG A 143 7.39 14.40 11.61
C ARG A 143 8.70 15.01 12.09
N SER A 144 8.96 16.29 11.80
CA SER A 144 10.30 16.87 11.99
C SER A 144 10.55 17.40 13.39
N VAL A 145 9.51 17.84 14.12
CA VAL A 145 9.66 18.43 15.46
C VAL A 145 9.34 17.40 16.54
N LEU A 146 8.23 16.66 16.38
CA LEU A 146 7.82 15.66 17.37
C LEU A 146 8.49 14.30 17.14
N GLY A 147 9.00 14.02 15.93
CA GLY A 147 9.66 12.73 15.61
C GLY A 147 8.67 11.60 15.35
N ILE A 148 7.42 11.91 15.00
CA ILE A 148 6.39 10.93 14.69
C ILE A 148 6.73 10.28 13.35
N ASP A 149 6.82 8.95 13.36
CA ASP A 149 6.93 8.16 12.14
C ASP A 149 5.60 8.20 11.36
N PRO A 150 5.60 8.70 10.10
CA PRO A 150 4.43 8.67 9.24
C PRO A 150 3.83 7.27 9.08
N LEU A 151 4.65 6.23 9.19
CA LEU A 151 4.30 4.83 8.98
C LEU A 151 4.20 4.03 10.29
N HIS A 152 4.12 4.69 11.46
CA HIS A 152 4.16 4.02 12.77
C HIS A 152 3.17 2.86 12.97
N TYR A 153 2.01 2.89 12.30
CA TYR A 153 1.05 1.78 12.32
C TYR A 153 1.66 0.50 11.76
N TRP A 154 2.50 0.62 10.72
CA TRP A 154 3.13 -0.45 9.96
C TRP A 154 4.49 -0.85 10.50
N THR A 155 5.28 0.13 10.97
CA THR A 155 6.63 -0.08 11.48
C THR A 155 6.66 -0.47 12.95
N GLY A 156 5.55 -0.25 13.69
CA GLY A 156 5.51 -0.41 15.14
C GLY A 156 6.36 0.62 15.90
N ARG A 157 6.98 1.57 15.20
CA ARG A 157 7.88 2.54 15.80
C ARG A 157 7.12 3.48 16.74
N LYS A 158 7.62 3.61 17.96
CA LYS A 158 7.14 4.62 18.92
C LYS A 158 8.05 5.84 18.87
N PRO A 159 7.51 7.06 18.98
CA PRO A 159 8.34 8.26 19.04
C PRO A 159 9.07 8.34 20.39
N ASP A 160 10.26 8.94 20.40
CA ASP A 160 11.02 9.19 21.62
C ASP A 160 10.27 10.17 22.54
N LYS A 161 10.34 9.93 23.86
CA LYS A 161 9.79 10.85 24.86
C LYS A 161 10.63 12.13 24.94
N LYS A 162 9.98 13.28 25.10
CA LYS A 162 10.65 14.59 25.23
C LYS A 162 10.24 15.30 26.52
N GLU A 163 10.94 15.01 27.62
CA GLU A 163 10.61 15.47 28.98
C GLU A 163 10.62 17.00 29.15
N ASN A 164 11.50 17.71 28.44
CA ASN A 164 11.65 19.17 28.49
C ASN A 164 11.32 19.83 27.15
N PHE A 165 10.36 19.27 26.40
CA PHE A 165 9.95 19.84 25.13
C PHE A 165 9.37 21.25 25.33
N ASP A 166 9.92 22.20 24.57
CA ASP A 166 9.45 23.59 24.52
C ASP A 166 9.11 23.93 23.05
N PRO A 167 7.82 23.88 22.66
CA PRO A 167 7.41 24.14 21.29
C PRO A 167 7.68 25.59 20.83
N TYR A 168 7.88 26.55 21.74
CA TYR A 168 8.23 27.93 21.37
C TYR A 168 9.68 28.09 20.91
N LYS A 169 10.51 27.05 21.02
CA LYS A 169 11.86 26.98 20.42
C LYS A 169 11.85 26.43 19.00
N THR A 170 10.68 26.09 18.45
CA THR A 170 10.55 25.66 17.06
C THR A 170 11.00 26.78 16.12
N GLN A 171 11.79 26.44 15.12
CA GLN A 171 12.21 27.38 14.09
C GLN A 171 11.06 27.66 13.11
N ASP A 172 10.94 28.92 12.70
CA ASP A 172 10.00 29.31 11.66
C ASP A 172 10.36 28.62 10.33
N ARG A 173 9.36 28.05 9.66
CA ARG A 173 9.55 27.31 8.40
C ARG A 173 8.33 27.41 7.51
N VAL A 174 8.56 27.72 6.24
CA VAL A 174 7.55 27.60 5.18
C VAL A 174 7.54 26.15 4.68
N ILE A 175 6.34 25.59 4.58
CA ILE A 175 6.06 24.29 4.00
C ILE A 175 5.57 24.52 2.58
N ALA A 176 6.31 24.03 1.58
CA ALA A 176 5.94 24.20 0.18
C ALA A 176 4.71 23.33 -0.18
N SER A 177 4.03 23.69 -1.26
CA SER A 177 3.12 22.75 -1.93
C SER A 177 3.95 21.71 -2.70
N PRO A 178 3.48 20.45 -2.83
CA PRO A 178 4.16 19.47 -3.68
C PRO A 178 4.16 19.94 -5.15
N VAL A 179 5.20 19.57 -5.90
CA VAL A 179 5.25 19.84 -7.34
C VAL A 179 4.17 19.07 -8.10
N VAL A 180 3.87 17.83 -7.65
CA VAL A 180 2.73 17.05 -8.16
C VAL A 180 1.55 17.17 -7.19
N PRO A 181 0.45 17.83 -7.58
CA PRO A 181 -0.62 18.19 -6.64
C PRO A 181 -1.56 17.04 -6.28
N ILE A 182 -1.67 16.02 -7.14
CA ILE A 182 -2.50 14.84 -6.89
C ILE A 182 -1.60 13.61 -6.82
N ILE A 183 -1.45 13.07 -5.62
CA ILE A 183 -0.69 11.85 -5.35
C ILE A 183 -1.70 10.79 -4.88
N CYS A 184 -2.06 9.91 -5.80
CA CYS A 184 -3.10 8.91 -5.66
C CYS A 184 -2.53 7.52 -5.38
N TYR A 185 -2.90 6.95 -4.24
CA TYR A 185 -2.66 5.53 -3.96
C TYR A 185 -3.70 4.67 -4.68
N MET A 186 -3.31 3.61 -5.36
CA MET A 186 -4.23 2.64 -5.96
C MET A 186 -4.25 1.34 -5.18
N GLU A 187 -5.45 1.00 -4.71
CA GLU A 187 -5.79 -0.17 -3.91
C GLU A 187 -5.99 -1.40 -4.81
N ASN A 188 -4.91 -2.03 -5.28
CA ASN A 188 -4.99 -3.14 -6.22
C ASN A 188 -3.97 -4.25 -5.89
N ASP A 189 -4.33 -5.50 -6.16
CA ASP A 189 -3.59 -6.70 -5.78
C ASP A 189 -3.39 -6.78 -4.25
N VAL A 190 -4.47 -6.50 -3.52
CA VAL A 190 -4.43 -6.30 -2.07
C VAL A 190 -4.70 -7.59 -1.28
N ASP A 191 -4.63 -8.75 -1.91
CA ASP A 191 -5.13 -10.01 -1.36
C ASP A 191 -4.63 -10.30 0.07
N GLU A 192 -3.34 -10.12 0.39
CA GLU A 192 -2.84 -10.33 1.76
C GLU A 192 -3.46 -9.34 2.77
N LEU A 193 -3.64 -8.08 2.36
CA LEU A 193 -4.23 -7.03 3.20
C LEU A 193 -5.74 -7.23 3.38
N ALA A 194 -6.48 -7.50 2.30
CA ALA A 194 -7.92 -7.75 2.30
C ALA A 194 -8.30 -9.13 2.88
N ASN A 195 -7.33 -10.02 3.07
CA ASN A 195 -7.51 -11.30 3.73
C ASN A 195 -6.81 -11.36 5.09
N LEU A 196 -6.31 -10.25 5.62
CA LEU A 196 -5.63 -10.23 6.92
C LEU A 196 -6.57 -10.76 8.01
N HIS A 197 -7.80 -10.24 8.04
CA HIS A 197 -8.87 -10.62 8.95
C HIS A 197 -10.12 -11.08 8.19
N LYS A 198 -11.04 -11.76 8.90
CA LYS A 198 -12.35 -12.13 8.34
C LYS A 198 -13.33 -10.95 8.48
N PRO A 199 -14.31 -10.79 7.58
CA PRO A 199 -14.51 -11.59 6.37
C PRO A 199 -13.43 -11.33 5.30
N TYR A 200 -13.00 -12.38 4.60
CA TYR A 200 -11.98 -12.26 3.54
C TYR A 200 -12.52 -11.49 2.33
N LEU A 201 -11.60 -10.94 1.53
CA LEU A 201 -11.83 -10.06 0.39
C LEU A 201 -12.42 -8.69 0.77
N GLU A 202 -12.20 -8.25 2.01
CA GLU A 202 -12.63 -6.96 2.57
C GLU A 202 -11.60 -6.47 3.59
N TYR A 203 -11.47 -5.15 3.75
CA TYR A 203 -10.69 -4.59 4.84
C TYR A 203 -11.45 -4.58 6.16
N ASP A 204 -10.72 -4.78 7.25
CA ASP A 204 -11.15 -4.28 8.54
C ASP A 204 -10.87 -2.78 8.66
N MET A 205 -11.70 -2.08 9.43
CA MET A 205 -11.59 -0.62 9.56
C MET A 205 -10.37 -0.16 10.35
N ASP A 206 -9.74 -1.01 11.18
CA ASP A 206 -8.50 -0.60 11.87
C ASP A 206 -7.36 -0.50 10.86
N THR A 207 -7.19 -1.54 10.05
CA THR A 207 -6.19 -1.60 8.99
C THR A 207 -6.41 -0.53 7.92
N TRP A 208 -7.66 -0.30 7.50
CA TRP A 208 -8.00 0.79 6.57
C TRP A 208 -7.61 2.17 7.13
N LYS A 209 -7.91 2.44 8.41
CA LYS A 209 -7.54 3.70 9.06
C LYS A 209 -6.03 3.84 9.17
N GLY A 210 -5.32 2.77 9.52
CA GLY A 210 -3.86 2.70 9.53
C GLY A 210 -3.25 3.08 8.18
N MET A 211 -3.79 2.54 7.08
CA MET A 211 -3.38 2.86 5.72
C MET A 211 -3.63 4.34 5.37
N VAL A 212 -4.86 4.83 5.54
CA VAL A 212 -5.25 6.22 5.23
C VAL A 212 -4.41 7.23 6.01
N ASN A 213 -4.20 7.01 7.31
CA ASN A 213 -3.38 7.89 8.14
C ASN A 213 -1.92 7.91 7.68
N SER A 214 -1.38 6.75 7.28
CA SER A 214 -0.01 6.62 6.81
C SER A 214 0.19 7.32 5.46
N LEU A 215 -0.77 7.14 4.54
CA LEU A 215 -0.80 7.81 3.24
C LEU A 215 -0.85 9.34 3.41
N ARG A 216 -1.75 9.87 4.24
CA ARG A 216 -1.82 11.33 4.48
C ARG A 216 -0.56 11.90 5.12
N ARG A 217 0.04 11.21 6.09
CA ARG A 217 1.30 11.64 6.72
C ARG A 217 2.50 11.52 5.79
N THR A 218 2.38 10.73 4.73
CA THR A 218 3.33 10.64 3.61
C THR A 218 2.81 11.39 2.37
N HIS A 219 2.04 12.46 2.53
CA HIS A 219 1.60 13.37 1.45
C HIS A 219 0.70 12.80 0.33
N TYR A 220 0.37 11.50 0.32
CA TYR A 220 -0.70 11.01 -0.55
C TYR A 220 -2.00 11.71 -0.15
N ASN A 221 -2.70 12.29 -1.13
CA ASN A 221 -3.92 13.06 -0.91
C ASN A 221 -5.10 12.54 -1.72
N ALA A 222 -4.93 11.43 -2.42
CA ALA A 222 -5.99 10.71 -3.10
C ALA A 222 -5.84 9.19 -2.92
N ILE A 223 -6.95 8.45 -2.96
CA ILE A 223 -6.98 6.99 -2.96
C ILE A 223 -7.99 6.49 -3.98
N HIS A 224 -7.56 5.58 -4.84
CA HIS A 224 -8.39 4.87 -5.79
C HIS A 224 -8.85 3.55 -5.17
N LEU A 225 -10.14 3.44 -4.85
CA LEU A 225 -10.78 2.19 -4.44
C LEU A 225 -10.95 1.31 -5.67
N PHE A 226 -10.40 0.09 -5.66
CA PHE A 226 -10.39 -0.76 -6.85
C PHE A 226 -10.78 -2.21 -6.55
N ASP A 227 -9.99 -2.94 -5.75
CA ASP A 227 -10.35 -4.32 -5.36
C ASP A 227 -11.54 -4.33 -4.38
N MET A 228 -11.64 -3.35 -3.48
CA MET A 228 -12.78 -3.21 -2.54
C MET A 228 -14.13 -2.94 -3.21
N LEU A 229 -14.13 -2.59 -4.50
CA LEU A 229 -15.35 -2.42 -5.29
C LEU A 229 -15.83 -3.74 -5.92
N GLY A 230 -15.12 -4.85 -5.68
CA GLY A 230 -15.51 -6.22 -6.03
C GLY A 230 -15.42 -6.52 -7.51
N ARG A 231 -14.19 -6.70 -8.00
CA ARG A 231 -13.91 -7.04 -9.39
C ARG A 231 -14.44 -8.42 -9.81
N PRO A 232 -14.60 -8.66 -11.13
CA PRO A 232 -15.04 -9.94 -11.66
C PRO A 232 -14.29 -11.14 -11.10
N GLU A 233 -12.99 -11.02 -10.86
CA GLU A 233 -12.18 -12.10 -10.30
C GLU A 233 -12.73 -12.66 -8.99
N PHE A 234 -13.17 -11.79 -8.08
CA PHE A 234 -13.58 -12.18 -6.73
C PHE A 234 -14.86 -13.02 -6.71
N TYR A 235 -15.80 -12.76 -7.62
CA TYR A 235 -17.08 -13.47 -7.67
C TYR A 235 -17.19 -14.51 -8.79
N THR A 236 -16.25 -14.56 -9.74
CA THR A 236 -16.30 -15.54 -10.85
C THR A 236 -15.29 -16.69 -10.71
N ARG A 237 -14.07 -16.44 -10.22
CA ARG A 237 -13.00 -17.46 -10.23
C ARG A 237 -13.18 -18.46 -9.10
N ALA A 238 -13.02 -19.75 -9.43
CA ALA A 238 -13.24 -20.86 -8.48
C ALA A 238 -12.46 -20.74 -7.16
N PRO A 239 -11.20 -20.29 -7.15
CA PRO A 239 -10.47 -20.16 -5.89
C PRO A 239 -11.04 -19.08 -4.94
N TYR A 240 -11.46 -17.92 -5.45
CA TYR A 240 -12.10 -16.89 -4.62
C TYR A 240 -13.49 -17.32 -4.14
N LYS A 241 -14.25 -18.01 -5.00
CA LYS A 241 -15.52 -18.65 -4.60
C LYS A 241 -15.32 -19.71 -3.51
N LYS A 242 -14.20 -20.44 -3.51
CA LYS A 242 -13.87 -21.37 -2.42
C LYS A 242 -13.52 -20.62 -1.13
N LEU A 243 -12.80 -19.50 -1.24
CA LEU A 243 -12.41 -18.67 -0.10
C LEU A 243 -13.62 -17.98 0.55
N ARG A 244 -14.56 -17.47 -0.26
CA ARG A 244 -15.79 -16.81 0.17
C ARG A 244 -16.94 -17.07 -0.82
N PRO A 245 -17.70 -18.18 -0.64
CA PRO A 245 -18.76 -18.59 -1.56
C PRO A 245 -19.92 -17.60 -1.70
N ASP A 246 -20.14 -16.78 -0.66
CA ASP A 246 -21.22 -15.82 -0.51
C ASP A 246 -20.74 -14.36 -0.73
N TYR A 247 -19.62 -14.16 -1.40
CA TYR A 247 -19.04 -12.83 -1.62
C TYR A 247 -20.05 -11.88 -2.28
N GLN A 248 -20.22 -10.71 -1.66
CA GLN A 248 -20.97 -9.55 -2.15
C GLN A 248 -20.19 -8.30 -1.78
N VAL A 249 -20.24 -7.26 -2.61
CA VAL A 249 -19.63 -5.97 -2.27
C VAL A 249 -20.37 -5.36 -1.08
N ASN A 250 -19.63 -5.07 -0.01
CA ASN A 250 -20.15 -4.46 1.19
C ASN A 250 -20.25 -2.93 1.03
N LEU A 251 -21.32 -2.45 0.42
CA LEU A 251 -21.52 -1.01 0.18
C LEU A 251 -21.50 -0.15 1.46
N PRO A 252 -22.08 -0.57 2.62
CA PRO A 252 -21.92 0.16 3.88
C PRO A 252 -20.46 0.32 4.34
N LEU A 253 -19.64 -0.72 4.14
CA LEU A 253 -18.20 -0.63 4.41
C LEU A 253 -17.52 0.34 3.45
N VAL A 254 -17.80 0.27 2.15
CA VAL A 254 -17.27 1.21 1.15
C VAL A 254 -17.63 2.66 1.51
N ASP A 255 -18.87 2.92 1.92
CA ASP A 255 -19.29 4.26 2.38
C ASP A 255 -18.54 4.72 3.63
N SER A 256 -18.31 3.81 4.59
CA SER A 256 -17.51 4.08 5.79
C SER A 256 -16.05 4.37 5.46
N MET A 257 -15.48 3.65 4.49
CA MET A 257 -14.13 3.86 3.99
C MET A 257 -13.97 5.24 3.34
N ILE A 258 -14.90 5.60 2.44
CA ILE A 258 -14.97 6.92 1.80
C ILE A 258 -15.09 8.03 2.85
N THR A 259 -16.00 7.85 3.82
CA THR A 259 -16.22 8.82 4.90
C THR A 259 -14.96 9.05 5.72
N TYR A 260 -14.24 7.99 6.07
CA TYR A 260 -12.99 8.14 6.81
C TYR A 260 -11.89 8.81 5.96
N ALA A 261 -11.74 8.42 4.70
CA ALA A 261 -10.78 9.05 3.80
C ALA A 261 -11.02 10.57 3.66
N HIS A 262 -12.28 10.98 3.44
CA HIS A 262 -12.68 12.39 3.39
C HIS A 262 -12.43 13.11 4.72
N LEU A 263 -12.74 12.48 5.87
CA LEU A 263 -12.44 13.03 7.20
C LEU A 263 -10.94 13.32 7.35
N LYS A 264 -10.09 12.44 6.79
CA LYS A 264 -8.63 12.62 6.78
C LYS A 264 -8.13 13.51 5.64
N GLY A 265 -9.01 14.15 4.87
CA GLY A 265 -8.62 15.06 3.80
C GLY A 265 -8.08 14.37 2.54
N MET A 266 -8.35 13.07 2.36
CA MET A 266 -8.06 12.37 1.11
C MET A 266 -9.22 12.53 0.12
N LYS A 267 -8.87 12.67 -1.15
CA LYS A 267 -9.78 12.57 -2.29
C LYS A 267 -10.05 11.10 -2.62
N ILE A 268 -11.25 10.78 -3.05
CA ILE A 268 -11.60 9.44 -3.54
C ILE A 268 -11.57 9.42 -5.06
N GLN A 269 -10.85 8.46 -5.61
CA GLN A 269 -10.89 8.11 -7.03
C GLN A 269 -11.64 6.80 -7.25
N VAL A 270 -12.39 6.72 -8.35
CA VAL A 270 -13.06 5.52 -8.85
C VAL A 270 -12.84 5.39 -10.36
N ASP A 271 -12.64 4.16 -10.83
CA ASP A 271 -12.67 3.85 -12.26
C ASP A 271 -14.11 3.50 -12.65
N LEU A 272 -14.60 4.06 -13.77
CA LEU A 272 -15.94 3.76 -14.28
C LEU A 272 -15.95 2.51 -15.18
N SER A 273 -14.76 2.01 -15.54
CA SER A 273 -14.56 0.66 -16.07
C SER A 273 -14.21 -0.28 -14.92
N LEU A 274 -14.44 -1.59 -15.14
CA LEU A 274 -14.29 -2.76 -14.25
C LEU A 274 -15.66 -3.29 -13.87
N GLY A 275 -15.87 -4.58 -14.15
CA GLY A 275 -17.16 -5.23 -13.94
C GLY A 275 -17.45 -5.43 -12.47
N TYR A 276 -17.75 -4.36 -11.75
CA TYR A 276 -18.00 -4.42 -10.32
C TYR A 276 -19.23 -5.28 -10.03
N GLN A 277 -19.12 -6.10 -8.99
CA GLN A 277 -20.17 -7.05 -8.61
C GLN A 277 -21.53 -6.39 -8.35
N MET A 278 -21.52 -5.14 -7.86
CA MET A 278 -22.74 -4.36 -7.58
C MET A 278 -23.58 -4.06 -8.84
N LYS A 279 -22.94 -3.89 -10.00
CA LYS A 279 -23.58 -3.81 -11.33
C LYS A 279 -22.50 -3.83 -12.40
N SER A 280 -22.65 -4.68 -13.40
CA SER A 280 -21.77 -4.74 -14.57
C SER A 280 -22.58 -5.08 -15.81
N ILE A 281 -22.09 -4.65 -16.98
CA ILE A 281 -22.48 -5.27 -18.25
C ILE A 281 -21.85 -6.67 -18.35
N SER A 282 -22.39 -7.54 -19.20
CA SER A 282 -21.79 -8.84 -19.50
C SER A 282 -20.53 -8.70 -20.35
N ASP A 283 -19.71 -9.76 -20.39
CA ASP A 283 -18.48 -9.76 -21.19
C ASP A 283 -18.75 -9.56 -22.68
N SER A 284 -19.82 -10.15 -23.23
CA SER A 284 -20.21 -9.98 -24.64
C SER A 284 -20.68 -8.55 -24.94
N GLU A 285 -21.47 -7.95 -24.05
CA GLU A 285 -21.92 -6.56 -24.19
C GLU A 285 -20.76 -5.55 -24.09
N ALA A 286 -19.65 -5.95 -23.47
CA ALA A 286 -18.43 -5.16 -23.38
C ALA A 286 -17.56 -5.20 -24.65
N LEU A 287 -17.94 -5.95 -25.68
CA LEU A 287 -17.20 -6.09 -26.95
C LEU A 287 -17.80 -5.30 -28.12
N CYS A 288 -18.92 -4.60 -27.95
CA CYS A 288 -19.47 -3.74 -28.99
C CYS A 288 -20.14 -2.50 -28.38
N TRP A 289 -19.54 -1.32 -28.56
CA TRP A 289 -20.10 -0.08 -28.03
C TRP A 289 -21.35 0.35 -28.79
N THR A 290 -21.32 0.30 -30.12
CA THR A 290 -22.40 0.76 -31.01
C THR A 290 -23.73 0.09 -30.67
N GLU A 291 -23.72 -1.21 -30.38
CA GLU A 291 -24.93 -1.97 -30.04
C GLU A 291 -25.32 -1.86 -28.56
N ASN A 292 -24.37 -1.62 -27.64
CA ASN A 292 -24.62 -1.71 -26.20
C ASN A 292 -24.38 -0.40 -25.42
N LYS A 293 -24.21 0.72 -26.12
CA LYS A 293 -23.95 2.06 -25.55
C LYS A 293 -24.86 2.40 -24.38
N ASP A 294 -26.16 2.16 -24.50
CA ASP A 294 -27.12 2.49 -23.45
C ASP A 294 -26.88 1.69 -22.16
N LYS A 295 -26.42 0.44 -22.27
CA LYS A 295 -26.11 -0.41 -21.11
C LYS A 295 -24.85 0.06 -20.39
N TRP A 296 -23.84 0.50 -21.15
CA TRP A 296 -22.63 1.10 -20.59
C TRP A 296 -22.97 2.37 -19.80
N ILE A 297 -23.71 3.29 -20.43
CA ILE A 297 -24.17 4.54 -19.81
C ILE A 297 -25.03 4.24 -18.57
N ALA A 298 -26.00 3.31 -18.66
CA ALA A 298 -26.85 2.92 -17.53
C ALA A 298 -26.07 2.29 -16.36
N THR A 299 -24.89 1.73 -16.62
CA THR A 299 -23.99 1.20 -15.59
C THR A 299 -23.27 2.35 -14.88
N TRP A 300 -22.68 3.29 -15.63
CA TRP A 300 -22.06 4.49 -15.05
C TRP A 300 -23.06 5.32 -14.24
N VAL A 301 -24.27 5.57 -14.78
CA VAL A 301 -25.32 6.31 -14.08
C VAL A 301 -25.72 5.60 -12.78
N TYR A 302 -25.77 4.28 -12.76
CA TYR A 302 -26.04 3.53 -11.53
C TYR A 302 -24.96 3.78 -10.47
N TYR A 303 -23.68 3.71 -10.83
CA TYR A 303 -22.59 4.03 -9.89
C TYR A 303 -22.75 5.46 -9.33
N LEU A 304 -23.05 6.43 -10.19
CA LEU A 304 -23.19 7.85 -9.83
C LEU A 304 -24.46 8.18 -9.04
N THR A 305 -25.49 7.33 -9.04
CA THR A 305 -26.79 7.69 -8.45
C THR A 305 -27.31 6.72 -7.40
N LYS A 306 -26.79 5.48 -7.35
CA LYS A 306 -27.31 4.40 -6.49
C LYS A 306 -26.26 3.80 -5.55
N THR A 307 -25.03 4.28 -5.58
CA THR A 307 -23.93 3.72 -4.77
C THR A 307 -23.12 4.83 -4.09
N PRO A 308 -22.31 4.52 -3.06
CA PRO A 308 -21.41 5.48 -2.44
C PRO A 308 -20.36 6.09 -3.38
N LEU A 309 -20.10 5.47 -4.55
CA LEU A 309 -19.15 5.97 -5.55
C LEU A 309 -19.54 7.36 -6.04
N ALA A 310 -20.83 7.70 -5.96
CA ALA A 310 -21.39 9.03 -6.05
C ALA A 310 -20.59 10.13 -5.33
N ARG A 311 -19.89 9.82 -4.24
CA ARG A 311 -19.15 10.77 -3.42
C ARG A 311 -17.69 10.94 -3.84
N ALA A 312 -17.25 10.27 -4.91
CA ALA A 312 -15.89 10.39 -5.38
C ALA A 312 -15.58 11.78 -5.95
N ASP A 313 -14.32 12.18 -5.80
CA ASP A 313 -13.77 13.48 -6.20
C ASP A 313 -13.05 13.41 -7.56
N ILE A 314 -12.64 12.19 -7.96
CA ILE A 314 -11.92 11.92 -9.19
C ILE A 314 -12.58 10.71 -9.87
N TYR A 315 -13.03 10.89 -11.11
CA TYR A 315 -13.51 9.79 -11.94
C TYR A 315 -12.49 9.49 -13.02
N SER A 316 -12.16 8.22 -13.15
CA SER A 316 -11.23 7.74 -14.16
C SER A 316 -11.88 6.75 -15.12
N LEU A 317 -11.34 6.69 -16.33
CA LEU A 317 -11.68 5.66 -17.30
C LEU A 317 -10.42 5.23 -18.05
N ARG A 318 -10.41 3.96 -18.49
CA ARG A 318 -9.37 3.39 -19.34
C ARG A 318 -9.94 3.08 -20.72
N PRO A 319 -9.21 3.35 -21.83
CA PRO A 319 -9.64 2.96 -23.17
C PRO A 319 -9.41 1.44 -23.40
N ARG A 320 -10.09 0.63 -22.59
CA ARG A 320 -9.95 -0.84 -22.49
C ARG A 320 -11.34 -1.49 -22.35
N ASN A 321 -11.37 -2.82 -22.26
CA ASN A 321 -12.59 -3.56 -21.95
C ASN A 321 -13.19 -3.06 -20.61
N GLN A 322 -14.52 -2.91 -20.55
CA GLN A 322 -15.21 -2.31 -19.39
C GLN A 322 -15.46 -3.29 -18.24
N VAL A 323 -15.21 -4.58 -18.44
CA VAL A 323 -15.45 -5.63 -17.43
C VAL A 323 -14.10 -6.11 -16.90
N TRP A 324 -13.21 -6.51 -17.80
CA TRP A 324 -11.93 -7.15 -17.49
C TRP A 324 -10.75 -6.23 -17.77
N ASP A 325 -9.66 -6.41 -17.03
CA ASP A 325 -8.41 -5.71 -17.29
C ASP A 325 -7.66 -6.27 -18.52
N ARG A 326 -8.27 -6.13 -19.70
CA ARG A 326 -7.73 -6.57 -21.00
C ARG A 326 -8.05 -5.56 -22.10
N ALA A 327 -7.35 -5.69 -23.22
CA ALA A 327 -7.60 -4.88 -24.40
C ALA A 327 -9.06 -4.98 -24.85
N TYR A 328 -9.61 -3.87 -25.32
CA TYR A 328 -10.91 -3.87 -25.98
C TYR A 328 -10.78 -4.51 -27.37
N VAL A 329 -11.62 -5.51 -27.64
CA VAL A 329 -11.70 -6.20 -28.94
C VAL A 329 -13.12 -6.04 -29.45
N SER A 330 -13.28 -5.39 -30.61
CA SER A 330 -14.61 -5.18 -31.17
C SER A 330 -15.16 -6.48 -31.76
N SER A 331 -16.35 -6.88 -31.33
CA SER A 331 -17.12 -7.97 -31.93
C SER A 331 -17.99 -7.51 -33.11
N CYS A 332 -18.11 -6.20 -33.34
CA CYS A 332 -18.97 -5.61 -34.37
C CYS A 332 -18.21 -4.73 -35.39
N GLY A 333 -16.88 -4.86 -35.45
CA GLY A 333 -16.05 -4.23 -36.48
C GLY A 333 -15.72 -2.75 -36.27
N GLU A 334 -15.76 -2.28 -35.03
CA GLU A 334 -15.49 -0.87 -34.71
C GLU A 334 -14.00 -0.51 -34.82
N ASP A 335 -13.74 0.71 -35.30
CA ASP A 335 -12.42 1.33 -35.19
C ASP A 335 -12.19 1.80 -33.75
N ARG A 336 -11.14 1.26 -33.11
CA ARG A 336 -10.86 1.49 -31.69
C ARG A 336 -10.56 2.96 -31.38
N VAL A 337 -9.86 3.68 -32.25
CA VAL A 337 -9.53 5.10 -32.01
C VAL A 337 -10.79 5.95 -32.08
N LYS A 338 -11.60 5.77 -33.13
CA LYS A 338 -12.87 6.47 -33.30
C LYS A 338 -13.80 6.19 -32.12
N ILE A 339 -13.97 4.92 -31.74
CA ILE A 339 -14.94 4.56 -30.72
C ILE A 339 -14.55 5.05 -29.34
N PHE A 340 -13.25 5.05 -28.98
CA PHE A 340 -12.84 5.60 -27.69
C PHE A 340 -12.97 7.13 -27.63
N ASN A 341 -12.84 7.86 -28.74
CA ASN A 341 -13.21 9.27 -28.76
C ASN A 341 -14.71 9.46 -28.45
N GLU A 342 -15.59 8.64 -29.03
CA GLU A 342 -17.04 8.68 -28.75
C GLU A 342 -17.38 8.28 -27.30
N ILE A 343 -16.76 7.21 -26.78
CA ILE A 343 -16.93 6.73 -25.41
C ILE A 343 -16.51 7.82 -24.40
N PHE A 344 -15.36 8.46 -24.62
CA PHE A 344 -14.89 9.50 -23.71
C PHE A 344 -15.73 10.79 -23.80
N ALA A 345 -16.30 11.13 -24.96
CA ALA A 345 -17.30 12.20 -25.06
C ALA A 345 -18.60 11.85 -24.31
N ALA A 346 -19.02 10.58 -24.35
CA ALA A 346 -20.20 10.11 -23.63
C ALA A 346 -20.00 10.13 -22.11
N VAL A 347 -18.86 9.62 -21.60
CA VAL A 347 -18.57 9.65 -20.16
C VAL A 347 -18.43 11.09 -19.66
N ASP A 348 -17.86 11.98 -20.46
CA ASP A 348 -17.79 13.42 -20.16
C ASP A 348 -19.18 14.02 -20.00
N SER A 349 -20.08 13.76 -20.95
CA SER A 349 -21.48 14.21 -20.91
C SER A 349 -22.20 13.70 -19.65
N VAL A 350 -22.02 12.42 -19.32
CA VAL A 350 -22.60 11.81 -18.11
C VAL A 350 -22.05 12.49 -16.85
N LEU A 351 -20.72 12.66 -16.75
CA LEU A 351 -20.11 13.31 -15.59
C LEU A 351 -20.50 14.78 -15.48
N ASN A 352 -20.65 15.52 -16.58
CA ASN A 352 -21.09 16.91 -16.52
C ASN A 352 -22.53 17.06 -16.01
N VAL A 353 -23.41 16.07 -16.27
CA VAL A 353 -24.79 16.06 -15.74
C VAL A 353 -24.81 15.68 -14.27
N TYR A 354 -24.18 14.58 -13.91
CA TYR A 354 -24.32 14.02 -12.56
C TYR A 354 -23.28 14.58 -11.58
N ARG A 355 -22.09 14.94 -12.04
CA ARG A 355 -20.92 15.38 -11.24
C ARG A 355 -20.21 16.58 -11.88
N PRO A 356 -20.90 17.73 -12.02
CA PRO A 356 -20.33 18.92 -12.63
C PRO A 356 -19.07 19.37 -11.89
N GLY A 357 -18.01 19.69 -12.64
CA GLY A 357 -16.73 20.19 -12.10
C GLY A 357 -15.83 19.14 -11.47
N VAL A 358 -16.18 17.85 -11.57
CA VAL A 358 -15.35 16.78 -11.01
C VAL A 358 -14.05 16.60 -11.79
N THR A 359 -12.99 16.14 -11.10
CA THR A 359 -11.72 15.83 -11.75
C THR A 359 -11.87 14.57 -12.60
N LYS A 360 -11.41 14.63 -13.85
CA LYS A 360 -11.51 13.55 -14.83
C LYS A 360 -10.12 13.06 -15.24
N VAL A 361 -9.90 11.76 -15.22
CA VAL A 361 -8.60 11.14 -15.56
C VAL A 361 -8.78 10.06 -16.62
N CYS A 362 -8.01 10.16 -17.70
CA CYS A 362 -7.85 9.08 -18.67
C CYS A 362 -6.56 8.32 -18.34
N VAL A 363 -6.67 7.07 -17.88
CA VAL A 363 -5.50 6.24 -17.60
C VAL A 363 -5.13 5.48 -18.87
N CYS A 364 -4.03 5.89 -19.51
CA CYS A 364 -3.48 5.22 -20.69
C CYS A 364 -2.61 4.05 -20.21
N TYR A 365 -3.22 2.87 -20.08
CA TYR A 365 -2.56 1.63 -19.66
C TYR A 365 -2.46 0.64 -20.81
N ASP A 366 -1.25 0.15 -21.07
CA ASP A 366 -0.92 -0.87 -22.08
C ASP A 366 -1.49 -0.47 -23.46
N ASP A 367 -2.44 -1.20 -24.08
CA ASP A 367 -2.97 -0.83 -25.40
C ASP A 367 -3.63 0.56 -25.48
N GLY A 368 -4.02 1.15 -24.34
CA GLY A 368 -4.47 2.54 -24.28
C GLY A 368 -3.39 3.57 -24.64
N MET A 369 -2.12 3.24 -24.40
CA MET A 369 -0.97 4.07 -24.75
C MET A 369 -0.79 4.12 -26.27
N GLU A 370 -0.96 2.97 -26.94
CA GLU A 370 -0.92 2.86 -28.40
C GLU A 370 -2.07 3.63 -29.04
N LEU A 371 -3.28 3.51 -28.50
CA LEU A 371 -4.45 4.27 -28.96
C LEU A 371 -4.20 5.78 -28.86
N PHE A 372 -3.68 6.26 -27.71
CA PHE A 372 -3.34 7.66 -27.55
C PHE A 372 -2.32 8.11 -28.59
N ASN A 373 -1.24 7.36 -28.81
CA ASN A 373 -0.27 7.69 -29.87
C ASN A 373 -0.88 7.65 -31.29
N SER A 374 -1.93 6.84 -31.51
CA SER A 374 -2.56 6.62 -32.82
C SER A 374 -3.77 7.50 -33.13
N GLY A 375 -4.05 8.52 -32.32
CA GLY A 375 -5.06 9.54 -32.61
C GLY A 375 -6.22 9.64 -31.62
N PHE A 376 -6.30 8.78 -30.61
CA PHE A 376 -7.24 8.93 -29.51
C PHE A 376 -6.95 10.24 -28.75
N GLN A 377 -8.02 11.02 -28.51
CA GLN A 377 -8.02 12.37 -27.96
C GLN A 377 -9.27 12.54 -27.08
N PRO A 378 -9.20 12.17 -25.78
CA PRO A 378 -10.31 12.43 -24.86
C PRO A 378 -10.57 13.95 -24.72
N PRO A 379 -11.71 14.39 -24.15
CA PRO A 379 -11.96 15.80 -23.89
C PRO A 379 -10.82 16.50 -23.14
N LYS A 380 -10.55 17.77 -23.46
CA LYS A 380 -9.31 18.48 -23.07
C LYS A 380 -9.14 18.73 -21.58
N ASP A 381 -10.21 18.65 -20.81
CA ASP A 381 -10.21 18.79 -19.35
C ASP A 381 -9.90 17.48 -18.61
N PHE A 382 -9.69 16.36 -19.32
CA PHE A 382 -9.14 15.14 -18.74
C PHE A 382 -7.63 15.29 -18.50
N ILE A 383 -7.18 14.83 -17.34
CA ILE A 383 -5.76 14.57 -17.08
C ILE A 383 -5.39 13.22 -17.71
N ILE A 384 -4.27 13.15 -18.43
CA ILE A 384 -3.74 11.89 -18.95
C ILE A 384 -2.78 11.28 -17.92
N GLY A 385 -3.12 10.09 -17.41
CA GLY A 385 -2.23 9.27 -16.61
C GLY A 385 -1.50 8.25 -17.48
N TRP A 386 -0.22 8.45 -17.74
CA TRP A 386 0.59 7.55 -18.57
C TRP A 386 1.20 6.43 -17.74
N SER A 387 0.90 5.18 -18.10
CA SER A 387 1.23 4.05 -17.24
C SER A 387 2.63 3.51 -17.50
N ASP A 388 3.31 3.10 -16.43
CA ASP A 388 4.50 2.28 -16.54
C ASP A 388 4.15 0.86 -17.02
N ASP A 389 5.17 0.02 -17.17
CA ASP A 389 5.08 -1.35 -17.64
C ASP A 389 4.93 -2.37 -16.49
N GLY A 390 4.49 -1.89 -15.33
CA GLY A 390 4.42 -2.65 -14.09
C GLY A 390 5.71 -2.62 -13.28
N TYR A 391 6.86 -2.25 -13.87
CA TYR A 391 8.17 -2.39 -13.22
C TYR A 391 8.92 -1.05 -13.13
N CYS A 392 8.21 0.06 -12.88
CA CYS A 392 8.77 1.41 -12.80
C CYS A 392 9.63 1.77 -14.03
N ASN A 393 9.17 1.36 -15.21
CA ASN A 393 9.76 1.74 -16.51
C ASN A 393 8.64 1.83 -17.56
N PHE A 394 8.91 2.37 -18.74
CA PHE A 394 7.92 2.49 -19.79
C PHE A 394 8.28 1.61 -20.97
N LYS A 395 7.39 0.68 -21.32
CA LYS A 395 7.49 -0.11 -22.56
C LYS A 395 7.20 0.75 -23.78
N THR A 396 6.24 1.66 -23.65
CA THR A 396 5.79 2.57 -24.71
C THR A 396 5.86 4.01 -24.20
N MET A 397 6.51 4.89 -24.96
CA MET A 397 6.60 6.31 -24.63
C MET A 397 5.49 7.13 -25.31
N PRO A 398 5.05 8.25 -24.72
CA PRO A 398 4.18 9.19 -25.42
C PRO A 398 4.95 9.80 -26.61
N VAL A 399 4.31 9.89 -27.77
CA VAL A 399 4.84 10.66 -28.91
C VAL A 399 4.83 12.16 -28.60
N SER A 400 3.77 12.62 -27.94
CA SER A 400 3.67 13.97 -27.35
C SER A 400 2.61 13.97 -26.25
N ASN A 401 2.53 15.04 -25.46
CA ASN A 401 1.43 15.22 -24.50
C ASN A 401 0.15 15.78 -25.13
N LYS A 402 0.14 16.11 -26.43
CA LYS A 402 -0.99 16.72 -27.18
C LYS A 402 -1.65 17.92 -26.49
N GLY A 403 -0.90 18.66 -25.66
CA GLY A 403 -1.41 19.79 -24.88
C GLY A 403 -2.33 19.43 -23.71
N TYR A 404 -2.36 18.17 -23.25
CA TYR A 404 -3.11 17.78 -22.05
C TYR A 404 -2.30 18.03 -20.78
N SER A 405 -3.00 18.26 -19.67
CA SER A 405 -2.44 18.01 -18.33
C SER A 405 -2.01 16.56 -18.22
N PHE A 406 -0.75 16.35 -17.84
CA PHE A 406 -0.10 15.04 -17.95
C PHE A 406 0.44 14.57 -16.61
N GLY A 407 0.39 13.27 -16.39
CA GLY A 407 0.83 12.60 -15.19
C GLY A 407 1.17 11.15 -15.46
N THR A 408 1.43 10.40 -14.39
CA THR A 408 1.92 9.02 -14.49
C THR A 408 1.08 8.07 -13.64
N TYR A 409 0.95 6.82 -14.10
CA TYR A 409 0.47 5.69 -13.31
C TYR A 409 1.61 4.68 -13.14
N MET A 410 2.17 4.60 -11.93
CA MET A 410 3.34 3.82 -11.58
C MET A 410 2.97 2.65 -10.69
N HIS A 411 3.86 1.69 -10.57
CA HIS A 411 3.76 0.59 -9.63
C HIS A 411 4.79 0.73 -8.49
N ALA A 412 4.38 0.54 -7.22
CA ALA A 412 5.30 0.48 -6.08
C ALA A 412 5.89 -0.92 -5.87
N GLY A 413 5.29 -1.91 -6.52
CA GLY A 413 5.76 -3.28 -6.71
C GLY A 413 5.05 -3.82 -7.94
N PHE A 414 5.63 -4.82 -8.60
CA PHE A 414 5.11 -5.30 -9.89
C PHE A 414 4.30 -6.58 -9.73
N TRP A 415 3.38 -6.86 -10.66
CA TRP A 415 2.39 -7.94 -10.50
C TRP A 415 2.99 -9.34 -10.36
N THR A 416 4.18 -9.60 -10.92
CA THR A 416 4.93 -10.86 -10.74
C THR A 416 5.76 -10.90 -9.45
N ASN A 417 5.73 -9.84 -8.64
CA ASN A 417 6.24 -9.80 -7.28
C ASN A 417 5.41 -8.85 -6.38
N HIS A 418 4.16 -9.20 -6.12
CA HIS A 418 3.27 -8.41 -5.25
C HIS A 418 3.30 -8.85 -3.78
N THR A 419 4.12 -9.85 -3.42
CA THR A 419 4.14 -10.45 -2.08
C THR A 419 5.35 -10.02 -1.25
N VAL A 420 6.57 -10.15 -1.79
CA VAL A 420 7.79 -9.72 -1.09
C VAL A 420 8.24 -8.37 -1.65
N HIS A 421 8.91 -7.57 -0.83
CA HIS A 421 9.28 -6.22 -1.23
C HIS A 421 10.26 -6.21 -2.42
N ASP A 422 10.21 -5.13 -3.18
CA ASP A 422 11.03 -4.90 -4.36
C ASP A 422 11.47 -3.43 -4.39
N PRO A 423 12.50 -3.06 -3.62
CA PRO A 423 12.83 -1.66 -3.37
C PRO A 423 13.70 -1.07 -4.49
N TYR A 424 13.28 0.03 -5.11
CA TYR A 424 13.99 0.70 -6.22
C TYR A 424 13.93 2.26 -6.27
N PRO A 425 14.11 3.02 -5.16
CA PRO A 425 14.17 4.49 -5.17
C PRO A 425 15.03 5.16 -6.24
N VAL A 426 16.16 4.58 -6.63
CA VAL A 426 17.04 5.13 -7.68
C VAL A 426 16.36 5.08 -9.06
N LYS A 427 15.58 4.04 -9.30
CA LYS A 427 14.77 3.92 -10.52
C LYS A 427 13.63 4.93 -10.51
N ILE A 428 12.96 5.12 -9.37
CA ILE A 428 11.94 6.15 -9.20
C ILE A 428 12.52 7.52 -9.56
N ASP A 429 13.66 7.89 -8.98
CA ASP A 429 14.35 9.15 -9.25
C ASP A 429 14.58 9.37 -10.76
N SER A 430 15.29 8.45 -11.41
CA SER A 430 15.65 8.59 -12.83
C SER A 430 14.44 8.58 -13.77
N VAL A 431 13.52 7.63 -13.61
CA VAL A 431 12.38 7.42 -14.52
C VAL A 431 11.33 8.51 -14.37
N MET A 432 11.03 8.91 -13.14
CA MET A 432 10.03 9.95 -12.88
C MET A 432 10.55 11.33 -13.29
N SER A 433 11.82 11.64 -12.98
CA SER A 433 12.46 12.89 -13.42
C SER A 433 12.54 12.99 -14.94
N TYR A 434 12.75 11.86 -15.64
CA TYR A 434 12.64 11.82 -17.10
C TYR A 434 11.23 12.19 -17.59
N MET A 435 10.18 11.58 -17.02
CA MET A 435 8.79 11.89 -17.41
C MET A 435 8.41 13.35 -17.14
N LEU A 436 8.84 13.89 -16.00
CA LEU A 436 8.65 15.30 -15.67
C LEU A 436 9.33 16.21 -16.69
N LYS A 437 10.62 15.97 -16.98
CA LYS A 437 11.42 16.80 -17.88
C LYS A 437 10.93 16.78 -19.33
N HIS A 438 10.57 15.60 -19.84
CA HIS A 438 10.29 15.42 -21.27
C HIS A 438 8.81 15.61 -21.64
N TYR A 439 7.89 15.41 -20.69
CA TYR A 439 6.45 15.47 -20.98
C TYR A 439 5.69 16.44 -20.08
N ASN A 440 6.38 17.12 -19.15
CA ASN A 440 5.75 17.92 -18.10
C ASN A 440 4.70 17.10 -17.33
N ALA A 441 5.04 15.86 -16.98
CA ALA A 441 4.17 14.93 -16.28
C ALA A 441 4.05 15.28 -14.78
N SER A 442 3.53 16.47 -14.48
CA SER A 442 3.47 17.07 -13.14
C SER A 442 2.05 17.19 -12.57
N SER A 443 1.01 16.89 -13.33
CA SER A 443 -0.38 17.14 -12.90
C SER A 443 -0.94 16.05 -11.98
N TYR A 444 -0.40 14.84 -12.05
CA TYR A 444 -0.96 13.66 -11.39
C TYR A 444 0.07 12.54 -11.25
N LEU A 445 0.10 11.88 -10.10
CA LEU A 445 0.85 10.66 -9.86
C LEU A 445 -0.09 9.64 -9.20
N LYS A 446 -0.33 8.53 -9.89
CA LYS A 446 -0.99 7.34 -9.33
C LYS A 446 0.04 6.27 -9.06
N VAL A 447 -0.04 5.62 -7.92
CA VAL A 447 0.88 4.56 -7.53
C VAL A 447 0.09 3.31 -7.14
N ASN A 448 0.24 2.22 -7.88
CA ASN A 448 -0.27 0.92 -7.50
C ASN A 448 0.44 0.45 -6.23
N GLY A 449 -0.32 0.37 -5.14
CA GLY A 449 0.17 0.00 -3.83
C GLY A 449 0.50 -1.47 -3.64
N GLN A 450 0.02 -2.32 -4.56
CA GLN A 450 0.02 -3.77 -4.36
C GLN A 450 -0.63 -4.09 -2.99
N THR A 451 0.00 -4.95 -2.21
CA THR A 451 -0.45 -5.32 -0.86
C THR A 451 0.01 -4.35 0.26
N PHE A 452 0.44 -3.14 -0.10
CA PHE A 452 0.86 -2.03 0.79
C PHE A 452 2.11 -2.31 1.66
N ARG A 453 2.01 -3.22 2.62
CA ARG A 453 3.01 -3.43 3.70
C ARG A 453 4.42 -3.74 3.19
N PRO A 454 4.66 -4.55 2.14
CA PRO A 454 6.02 -4.75 1.62
C PRO A 454 6.57 -3.51 0.92
N PHE A 455 5.72 -2.61 0.42
CA PHE A 455 6.09 -1.55 -0.53
C PHE A 455 6.20 -0.15 0.10
N LEU A 456 6.21 -0.07 1.43
CA LEU A 456 6.31 1.19 2.19
C LEU A 456 7.45 2.10 1.73
N LEU A 457 8.63 1.55 1.48
CA LEU A 457 9.80 2.31 1.04
C LEU A 457 9.59 2.96 -0.33
N ASN A 458 9.03 2.24 -1.31
CA ASN A 458 8.75 2.80 -2.63
C ASN A 458 7.57 3.78 -2.58
N LEU A 459 6.54 3.49 -1.79
CA LEU A 459 5.41 4.40 -1.60
C LEU A 459 5.88 5.74 -1.03
N GLU A 460 6.74 5.74 -0.01
CA GLU A 460 7.31 6.97 0.53
C GLU A 460 8.28 7.63 -0.46
N ALA A 461 9.07 6.86 -1.21
CA ALA A 461 9.95 7.40 -2.25
C ALA A 461 9.17 8.17 -3.33
N PHE A 462 8.09 7.59 -3.88
CA PHE A 462 7.22 8.27 -4.85
C PHE A 462 6.63 9.56 -4.29
N SER A 463 6.20 9.55 -3.04
CA SER A 463 5.68 10.74 -2.36
C SER A 463 6.74 11.83 -2.22
N GLN A 464 7.95 11.47 -1.74
CA GLN A 464 9.03 12.43 -1.56
C GLN A 464 9.51 12.99 -2.90
N TRP A 465 9.57 12.16 -3.94
CA TRP A 465 9.84 12.61 -5.30
C TRP A 465 8.75 13.58 -5.78
N ALA A 466 7.47 13.24 -5.63
CA ALA A 466 6.35 14.11 -6.04
C ALA A 466 6.32 15.46 -5.32
N TYR A 467 6.82 15.49 -4.07
CA TYR A 467 6.89 16.70 -3.27
C TYR A 467 7.97 17.66 -3.78
N ASP A 468 9.21 17.18 -3.98
CA ASP A 468 10.33 17.97 -4.48
C ASP A 468 11.20 17.16 -5.46
N PRO A 469 10.77 17.03 -6.72
CA PRO A 469 11.49 16.26 -7.73
C PRO A 469 12.91 16.78 -7.97
N SER A 470 13.13 18.10 -7.79
CA SER A 470 14.43 18.74 -8.10
C SER A 470 15.53 18.41 -7.11
N HIS A 471 15.19 18.01 -5.89
CA HIS A 471 16.15 17.65 -4.84
C HIS A 471 16.00 16.20 -4.36
N PHE A 472 15.08 15.43 -4.93
CA PHE A 472 15.00 14.00 -4.63
C PHE A 472 16.25 13.29 -5.13
N ASN A 473 16.79 12.39 -4.30
CA ASN A 473 17.91 11.54 -4.65
C ASN A 473 17.64 10.13 -4.12
N GLY A 474 17.55 9.15 -5.02
CA GLY A 474 17.19 7.78 -4.65
C GLY A 474 18.18 7.10 -3.69
N GLU A 475 19.49 7.33 -3.85
CA GLU A 475 20.54 6.75 -2.99
C GLU A 475 20.54 7.36 -1.59
N GLU A 476 20.43 8.68 -1.48
CA GLU A 476 20.33 9.36 -0.18
C GLU A 476 19.00 9.05 0.52
N PHE A 477 17.93 8.85 -0.23
CA PHE A 477 16.66 8.37 0.31
C PHE A 477 16.82 6.99 0.97
N TYR A 478 17.46 6.02 0.30
CA TYR A 478 17.77 4.71 0.90
C TYR A 478 18.50 4.85 2.24
N LYS A 479 19.60 5.61 2.26
CA LYS A 479 20.43 5.80 3.46
C LYS A 479 19.64 6.41 4.59
N ARG A 480 18.89 7.48 4.32
CA ARG A 480 18.07 8.19 5.31
C ARG A 480 16.94 7.31 5.85
N TRP A 481 16.20 6.65 4.96
CA TRP A 481 15.04 5.84 5.33
C TRP A 481 15.46 4.61 6.16
N THR A 482 16.51 3.90 5.74
CA THR A 482 17.00 2.71 6.46
C THR A 482 17.70 3.08 7.76
N SER A 483 18.48 4.17 7.79
CA SER A 483 19.11 4.64 9.03
C SER A 483 18.07 5.11 10.04
N TYR A 484 17.02 5.79 9.56
CA TYR A 484 15.89 6.14 10.42
C TYR A 484 15.26 4.86 10.98
N ASN A 485 14.77 3.95 10.13
CA ASN A 485 13.97 2.81 10.59
C ASN A 485 14.74 1.70 11.33
N PHE A 486 16.03 1.51 11.04
CA PHE A 486 16.80 0.37 11.54
C PHE A 486 18.04 0.75 12.34
N GLY A 487 18.41 2.03 12.34
CA GLY A 487 19.64 2.54 12.93
C GLY A 487 20.84 2.45 11.98
N PRO A 488 21.87 3.31 12.18
CA PRO A 488 22.98 3.48 11.24
C PRO A 488 23.86 2.23 11.10
N LYS A 489 23.86 1.32 12.09
CA LYS A 489 24.65 0.07 12.04
C LYS A 489 24.00 -1.00 11.17
N ALA A 490 22.67 -1.12 11.20
CA ALA A 490 21.93 -2.09 10.39
C ALA A 490 21.62 -1.57 8.98
N ALA A 491 21.57 -0.25 8.78
CA ALA A 491 21.22 0.37 7.51
C ALA A 491 22.03 -0.12 6.30
N PRO A 492 23.39 -0.24 6.35
CA PRO A 492 24.15 -0.75 5.21
C PRO A 492 23.76 -2.17 4.80
N PHE A 493 23.44 -3.02 5.77
CA PHE A 493 23.00 -4.40 5.52
C PHE A 493 21.58 -4.45 4.94
N ALA A 494 20.67 -3.61 5.44
CA ALA A 494 19.33 -3.47 4.87
C ALA A 494 19.42 -3.03 3.39
N ILE A 495 20.21 -1.99 3.09
CA ILE A 495 20.39 -1.49 1.72
C ILE A 495 20.97 -2.59 0.82
N ALA A 496 22.00 -3.30 1.29
CA ALA A 496 22.61 -4.39 0.52
C ALA A 496 21.61 -5.51 0.22
N SER A 497 20.79 -5.90 1.20
CA SER A 497 19.72 -6.88 1.03
C SER A 497 18.68 -6.42 0.01
N MET A 498 18.16 -5.21 0.21
CA MET A 498 17.14 -4.58 -0.63
C MET A 498 17.57 -4.48 -2.09
N LYS A 499 18.78 -3.97 -2.37
CA LYS A 499 19.30 -3.89 -3.74
C LYS A 499 19.46 -5.26 -4.40
N LYS A 500 19.90 -6.27 -3.63
CA LYS A 500 20.03 -7.63 -4.13
C LYS A 500 18.70 -8.30 -4.44
N LEU A 501 17.64 -7.95 -3.72
CA LEU A 501 16.28 -8.39 -4.05
C LEU A 501 15.75 -7.77 -5.33
N ASP A 502 16.00 -6.48 -5.58
CA ASP A 502 15.65 -5.82 -6.84
C ASP A 502 16.48 -6.42 -8.01
N ASP A 503 17.79 -6.58 -7.82
CA ASP A 503 18.68 -7.23 -8.81
C ASP A 503 18.15 -8.62 -9.25
N ALA A 504 17.53 -9.37 -8.34
CA ALA A 504 17.00 -10.70 -8.58
C ALA A 504 15.76 -10.74 -9.50
N GLN A 505 15.09 -9.60 -9.69
CA GLN A 505 13.86 -9.47 -10.48
C GLN A 505 14.11 -9.25 -11.99
N PHE A 506 15.36 -9.35 -12.44
CA PHE A 506 15.70 -9.24 -13.86
C PHE A 506 14.81 -10.14 -14.74
N ASN A 507 14.60 -9.72 -15.98
CA ASN A 507 13.60 -10.29 -16.90
C ASN A 507 12.15 -10.22 -16.40
N ARG A 508 11.86 -9.39 -15.39
CA ARG A 508 10.53 -9.19 -14.78
C ARG A 508 9.97 -10.48 -14.19
N THR A 509 10.83 -11.25 -13.55
CA THR A 509 10.48 -12.53 -12.97
C THR A 509 10.70 -12.47 -11.47
N GLY A 510 9.60 -12.49 -10.73
CA GLY A 510 9.62 -12.40 -9.28
C GLY A 510 8.99 -13.55 -8.55
N TYR A 511 8.87 -13.41 -7.23
CA TYR A 511 8.37 -14.44 -6.32
C TYR A 511 7.08 -15.11 -6.81
N VAL A 512 6.14 -14.32 -7.32
CA VAL A 512 4.84 -14.81 -7.79
C VAL A 512 4.96 -15.57 -9.11
N ARG A 513 5.90 -15.16 -9.98
CA ARG A 513 6.21 -15.90 -11.21
C ARG A 513 6.95 -17.21 -10.91
N ASN A 514 7.88 -17.22 -9.94
CA ASN A 514 8.55 -18.45 -9.49
C ASN A 514 7.57 -19.48 -8.92
N LEU A 515 6.50 -19.05 -8.23
CA LEU A 515 5.41 -19.95 -7.84
C LEU A 515 4.74 -20.63 -9.05
N SER A 516 4.53 -19.89 -10.14
CA SER A 516 4.00 -20.46 -11.39
C SER A 516 4.97 -21.44 -12.03
N GLU A 517 6.27 -21.16 -11.99
CA GLU A 517 7.32 -22.03 -12.53
C GLU A 517 7.40 -23.35 -11.73
N ILE A 518 7.35 -23.27 -10.40
CA ILE A 518 7.25 -24.44 -9.51
C ILE A 518 6.02 -25.29 -9.83
N LYS A 519 4.86 -24.69 -10.09
CA LYS A 519 3.67 -25.45 -10.49
C LYS A 519 3.88 -26.23 -11.78
N ASN A 520 4.54 -25.65 -12.76
CA ASN A 520 4.84 -26.34 -14.02
C ASN A 520 5.75 -27.54 -13.77
N ILE A 521 6.79 -27.36 -12.94
CA ILE A 521 7.68 -28.45 -12.54
C ILE A 521 6.92 -29.56 -11.81
N ILE A 522 6.00 -29.21 -10.90
CA ILE A 522 5.13 -30.17 -10.19
C ILE A 522 4.25 -30.93 -11.17
N GLY A 523 3.62 -30.24 -12.14
CA GLY A 523 2.79 -30.84 -13.18
C GLY A 523 3.57 -31.88 -13.98
N PHE A 524 4.77 -31.51 -14.46
CA PHE A 524 5.67 -32.42 -15.17
C PHE A 524 6.07 -33.61 -14.30
N LEU A 525 6.49 -33.38 -13.05
CA LEU A 525 6.94 -34.46 -12.16
C LEU A 525 5.83 -35.45 -11.79
N SER A 526 4.60 -34.96 -11.65
CA SER A 526 3.44 -35.77 -11.24
C SER A 526 2.63 -36.37 -12.39
N ASP A 527 2.94 -36.03 -13.64
CA ASP A 527 2.14 -36.37 -14.84
C ASP A 527 0.67 -35.94 -14.70
N ARG A 528 0.46 -34.74 -14.13
CA ARG A 528 -0.87 -34.13 -13.96
C ARG A 528 -0.96 -32.83 -14.71
N ALA A 529 -2.16 -32.51 -15.19
CA ALA A 529 -2.44 -31.22 -15.80
C ALA A 529 -2.24 -30.08 -14.78
N VAL A 530 -1.63 -28.99 -15.24
CA VAL A 530 -1.47 -27.74 -14.51
C VAL A 530 -2.72 -26.90 -14.72
N GLU A 531 -3.44 -26.63 -13.64
CA GLU A 531 -4.64 -25.80 -13.63
C GLU A 531 -4.29 -24.29 -13.64
N THR A 532 -4.95 -23.55 -14.52
CA THR A 532 -4.83 -22.09 -14.67
C THR A 532 -6.21 -21.42 -14.66
N PRO A 533 -6.29 -20.08 -14.49
CA PRO A 533 -7.57 -19.39 -14.65
C PRO A 533 -8.25 -19.58 -16.02
N ASN A 534 -7.50 -19.96 -17.06
CA ASN A 534 -7.97 -20.06 -18.44
C ASN A 534 -8.11 -21.51 -18.95
N GLY A 535 -8.04 -22.51 -18.05
CA GLY A 535 -8.07 -23.94 -18.40
C GLY A 535 -6.87 -24.69 -17.83
N SER A 536 -6.54 -25.85 -18.40
CA SER A 536 -5.41 -26.68 -17.95
C SER A 536 -4.52 -27.14 -19.11
N PHE A 537 -3.27 -27.47 -18.81
CA PHE A 537 -2.30 -27.97 -19.79
C PHE A 537 -1.36 -29.02 -19.18
N VAL A 538 -0.73 -29.85 -20.02
CA VAL A 538 0.29 -30.80 -19.59
C VAL A 538 1.67 -30.17 -19.75
N ALA A 539 2.44 -30.05 -18.67
CA ALA A 539 3.77 -29.49 -18.71
C ALA A 539 4.76 -30.49 -19.34
N SER A 540 5.52 -30.04 -20.35
CA SER A 540 6.63 -30.80 -20.93
C SER A 540 7.97 -30.44 -20.26
N TYR A 541 9.01 -31.24 -20.51
CA TYR A 541 10.35 -30.95 -19.97
C TYR A 541 10.92 -29.61 -20.47
N ASP A 542 10.64 -29.23 -21.73
CA ASP A 542 11.10 -27.95 -22.28
C ASP A 542 10.39 -26.75 -21.65
N MET A 543 9.10 -26.92 -21.29
CA MET A 543 8.29 -25.86 -20.65
C MET A 543 8.72 -25.54 -19.22
N ILE A 544 9.44 -26.44 -18.55
CA ILE A 544 9.87 -26.27 -17.15
C ILE A 544 11.31 -25.78 -17.02
N GLN A 545 12.00 -25.54 -18.12
CA GLN A 545 13.35 -25.01 -18.09
C GLN A 545 13.36 -23.58 -17.55
N VAL A 546 14.25 -23.32 -16.58
CA VAL A 546 14.43 -22.00 -15.95
C VAL A 546 15.91 -21.58 -16.07
N PRO A 547 16.35 -21.09 -17.26
CA PRO A 547 17.77 -20.88 -17.56
C PRO A 547 18.54 -19.99 -16.57
N ASP A 548 17.81 -19.09 -15.91
CA ASP A 548 18.37 -18.05 -15.04
C ASP A 548 18.20 -18.34 -13.53
N LEU A 549 17.66 -19.51 -13.17
CA LEU A 549 17.35 -19.87 -11.78
C LEU A 549 18.58 -19.75 -10.86
N GLN A 550 19.73 -20.27 -11.28
CA GLN A 550 20.95 -20.23 -10.47
C GLN A 550 21.49 -18.81 -10.27
N ARG A 551 21.35 -17.94 -11.29
CA ARG A 551 21.71 -16.53 -11.16
C ARG A 551 20.80 -15.86 -10.13
N ARG A 552 19.49 -16.04 -10.26
CA ARG A 552 18.52 -15.47 -9.33
C ARG A 552 18.74 -15.97 -7.90
N TYR A 553 18.96 -17.26 -7.72
CA TYR A 553 19.26 -17.84 -6.42
C TYR A 553 20.48 -17.18 -5.77
N ARG A 554 21.55 -16.89 -6.54
CA ARG A 554 22.72 -16.18 -5.99
C ARG A 554 22.38 -14.78 -5.49
N GLU A 555 21.60 -14.00 -6.24
CA GLU A 555 21.21 -12.65 -5.83
C GLU A 555 20.31 -12.69 -4.58
N VAL A 556 19.30 -13.56 -4.56
CA VAL A 556 18.40 -13.70 -3.40
C VAL A 556 19.13 -14.26 -2.18
N ASN A 557 20.03 -15.22 -2.34
CA ASN A 557 20.86 -15.71 -1.24
C ASN A 557 21.81 -14.63 -0.71
N ALA A 558 22.38 -13.79 -1.58
CA ALA A 558 23.16 -12.63 -1.14
C ALA A 558 22.28 -11.63 -0.36
N ALA A 559 21.04 -11.41 -0.79
CA ALA A 559 20.10 -10.57 -0.07
C ALA A 559 19.76 -11.13 1.32
N TYR A 560 19.48 -12.42 1.41
CA TYR A 560 19.23 -13.12 2.67
C TYR A 560 20.40 -13.02 3.64
N ASN A 561 21.63 -13.28 3.17
CA ASN A 561 22.82 -13.22 4.02
C ASN A 561 23.12 -11.80 4.51
N ALA A 562 22.92 -10.78 3.66
CA ALA A 562 23.01 -9.39 4.07
C ALA A 562 21.97 -9.05 5.14
N ALA A 563 20.71 -9.44 4.92
CA ALA A 563 19.64 -9.20 5.89
C ALA A 563 19.95 -9.86 7.25
N LEU A 564 20.36 -11.13 7.23
CA LEU A 564 20.74 -11.89 8.42
C LEU A 564 21.87 -11.21 9.20
N SER A 565 22.88 -10.70 8.49
CA SER A 565 24.03 -10.01 9.11
C SER A 565 23.65 -8.71 9.81
N GLY A 566 22.65 -7.99 9.31
CA GLY A 566 22.16 -6.76 9.95
C GLY A 566 21.22 -6.98 11.13
N LEU A 567 20.63 -8.17 11.27
CA LEU A 567 19.62 -8.47 12.31
C LEU A 567 20.11 -8.15 13.74
N PRO A 568 21.33 -8.54 14.17
CA PRO A 568 21.80 -8.24 15.53
C PRO A 568 22.11 -6.77 15.79
N ALA A 569 22.25 -5.97 14.73
CA ALA A 569 22.61 -4.55 14.80
C ALA A 569 21.39 -3.61 14.71
N ALA A 570 20.19 -4.14 14.47
CA ALA A 570 18.98 -3.37 14.25
C ALA A 570 18.43 -2.76 15.55
N GLN A 571 18.18 -1.45 15.54
CA GLN A 571 17.55 -0.76 16.68
C GLN A 571 16.06 -1.11 16.82
N HIS A 572 15.38 -1.39 15.71
CA HIS A 572 14.00 -1.88 15.68
C HIS A 572 13.97 -3.30 15.12
N ALA A 573 14.41 -4.26 15.93
CA ALA A 573 14.69 -5.61 15.50
C ALA A 573 13.47 -6.35 14.92
N ASP A 574 12.27 -6.14 15.47
CA ASP A 574 11.06 -6.79 14.96
C ASP A 574 10.66 -6.25 13.59
N PHE A 575 10.67 -4.93 13.40
CA PHE A 575 10.39 -4.34 12.09
C PHE A 575 11.46 -4.69 11.05
N TYR A 576 12.74 -4.69 11.43
CA TYR A 576 13.82 -5.14 10.54
C TYR A 576 13.63 -6.61 10.15
N HIS A 577 13.27 -7.47 11.13
CA HIS A 577 13.00 -8.88 10.88
C HIS A 577 11.86 -9.04 9.86
N ASP A 578 10.72 -8.42 10.13
CA ASP A 578 9.50 -8.53 9.34
C ASP A 578 9.62 -7.90 7.94
N TYR A 579 10.33 -6.78 7.83
CA TYR A 579 10.39 -5.98 6.60
C TYR A 579 11.60 -6.29 5.72
N VAL A 580 12.71 -6.79 6.27
CA VAL A 580 13.97 -7.02 5.51
C VAL A 580 14.34 -8.50 5.48
N TYR A 581 14.43 -9.11 6.66
CA TYR A 581 14.91 -10.49 6.78
C TYR A 581 13.90 -11.52 6.28
N LEU A 582 12.65 -11.46 6.76
CA LEU A 582 11.62 -12.44 6.46
C LEU A 582 11.30 -12.50 4.95
N PRO A 583 11.11 -11.38 4.21
CA PRO A 583 10.88 -11.43 2.77
C PRO A 583 12.06 -12.06 2.01
N SER A 584 13.30 -11.74 2.40
CA SER A 584 14.52 -12.33 1.82
C SER A 584 14.60 -13.84 2.07
N LEU A 585 14.29 -14.28 3.31
CA LEU A 585 14.25 -15.69 3.69
C LEU A 585 13.19 -16.45 2.87
N MET A 586 11.98 -15.91 2.78
CA MET A 586 10.88 -16.54 2.06
C MET A 586 11.23 -16.74 0.58
N TYR A 587 11.83 -15.73 -0.06
CA TYR A 587 12.22 -15.85 -1.46
C TYR A 587 13.38 -16.84 -1.62
N ASN A 588 14.36 -16.83 -0.71
CA ASN A 588 15.46 -17.79 -0.72
C ASN A 588 14.95 -19.24 -0.63
N GLN A 589 14.09 -19.53 0.36
CA GLN A 589 13.50 -20.85 0.53
C GLN A 589 12.70 -21.30 -0.70
N LEU A 590 11.96 -20.38 -1.33
CA LEU A 590 11.20 -20.68 -2.55
C LEU A 590 12.12 -21.14 -3.70
N LEU A 591 13.24 -20.43 -3.93
CA LEU A 591 14.20 -20.77 -4.98
C LEU A 591 14.99 -22.07 -4.66
N GLU A 592 15.21 -22.38 -3.38
CA GLU A 592 15.78 -23.67 -2.97
C GLU A 592 14.84 -24.84 -3.29
N LEU A 593 13.54 -24.65 -3.06
CA LEU A 593 12.50 -25.61 -3.42
C LEU A 593 12.45 -25.80 -4.94
N GLU A 594 12.39 -24.70 -5.70
CA GLU A 594 12.39 -24.72 -7.16
C GLU A 594 13.60 -25.44 -7.73
N SER A 595 14.80 -25.10 -7.25
CA SER A 595 16.05 -25.76 -7.67
C SER A 595 16.05 -27.26 -7.39
N THR A 596 15.50 -27.66 -6.23
CA THR A 596 15.43 -29.09 -5.85
C THR A 596 14.40 -29.85 -6.71
N LEU A 597 13.27 -29.22 -7.03
CA LEU A 597 12.25 -29.80 -7.91
C LEU A 597 12.74 -29.89 -9.36
N LEU A 598 13.41 -28.85 -9.89
CA LEU A 598 13.98 -28.87 -11.24
C LEU A 598 15.04 -29.98 -11.37
N ALA A 599 15.93 -30.12 -10.37
CA ALA A 599 16.88 -31.21 -10.34
C ALA A 599 16.20 -32.59 -10.31
N ALA A 600 15.06 -32.74 -9.62
CA ALA A 600 14.28 -33.97 -9.66
C ALA A 600 13.66 -34.22 -11.04
N ALA A 601 13.23 -33.16 -11.72
CA ALA A 601 12.67 -33.23 -13.08
C ALA A 601 13.73 -33.64 -14.10
N ASP A 602 14.96 -33.12 -13.99
CA ASP A 602 16.11 -33.54 -14.80
C ASP A 602 16.38 -35.04 -14.65
N ARG A 603 16.30 -35.55 -13.41
CA ARG A 603 16.45 -36.99 -13.13
C ARG A 603 15.30 -37.83 -13.70
N LYS A 604 14.05 -37.36 -13.58
CA LYS A 604 12.91 -38.01 -14.23
C LYS A 604 13.09 -38.06 -15.75
N GLN A 605 13.56 -36.97 -16.37
CA GLN A 605 13.82 -36.90 -17.80
C GLN A 605 14.97 -37.83 -18.23
N ALA A 606 16.05 -37.87 -17.46
CA ALA A 606 17.16 -38.81 -17.69
C ALA A 606 16.69 -40.27 -17.66
N TYR A 607 15.81 -40.63 -16.71
CA TYR A 607 15.19 -41.96 -16.70
C TYR A 607 14.26 -42.18 -17.91
N ALA A 608 13.46 -41.20 -18.30
CA ALA A 608 12.56 -41.34 -19.46
C ALA A 608 13.31 -41.61 -20.77
N THR A 609 14.57 -41.18 -20.88
CA THR A 609 15.42 -41.37 -22.07
C THR A 609 16.35 -42.59 -21.96
N GLY A 610 16.85 -42.90 -20.77
CA GLY A 610 17.89 -43.92 -20.57
C GLY A 610 17.49 -45.12 -19.70
N HIS A 611 16.30 -45.11 -19.10
CA HIS A 611 15.75 -46.16 -18.22
C HIS A 611 16.67 -46.61 -17.07
N GLN A 612 17.61 -45.76 -16.63
CA GLN A 612 18.52 -46.11 -15.54
C GLN A 612 17.83 -45.91 -14.19
N LYS A 613 17.59 -47.01 -13.46
CA LYS A 613 16.94 -47.00 -12.13
C LYS A 613 17.53 -45.98 -11.15
N LYS A 614 18.85 -45.75 -11.21
CA LYS A 614 19.57 -44.77 -10.38
C LYS A 614 18.98 -43.35 -10.49
N ASP A 615 18.48 -42.97 -11.66
CA ASP A 615 17.95 -41.63 -11.90
C ASP A 615 16.59 -41.45 -11.22
N ILE A 616 15.70 -42.45 -11.26
CA ILE A 616 14.44 -42.40 -10.49
C ILE A 616 14.69 -42.47 -8.98
N ASP A 617 15.65 -43.27 -8.53
CA ASP A 617 16.00 -43.33 -7.11
C ASP A 617 16.54 -41.97 -6.62
N GLU A 618 17.32 -41.27 -7.44
CA GLU A 618 17.79 -39.92 -7.12
C GLU A 618 16.66 -38.88 -7.16
N ALA A 619 15.76 -38.96 -8.16
CA ALA A 619 14.56 -38.12 -8.22
C ALA A 619 13.71 -38.26 -6.95
N LYS A 620 13.51 -39.50 -6.46
CA LYS A 620 12.78 -39.77 -5.21
C LYS A 620 13.45 -39.14 -3.98
N LYS A 621 14.79 -39.18 -3.88
CA LYS A 621 15.52 -38.51 -2.78
C LYS A 621 15.32 -37.00 -2.81
N LEU A 622 15.41 -36.40 -4.00
CA LEU A 622 15.20 -34.97 -4.20
C LEU A 622 13.76 -34.56 -3.84
N VAL A 623 12.75 -35.34 -4.23
CA VAL A 623 11.35 -35.08 -3.86
C VAL A 623 11.11 -35.26 -2.36
N LYS A 624 11.81 -36.19 -1.69
CA LYS A 624 11.77 -36.27 -0.22
C LYS A 624 12.39 -35.04 0.44
N LYS A 625 13.41 -34.42 -0.17
CA LYS A 625 13.99 -33.15 0.28
C LYS A 625 13.02 -31.99 0.04
N SER A 626 12.38 -31.92 -1.13
CA SER A 626 11.43 -30.85 -1.48
C SER A 626 10.22 -30.83 -0.54
N PHE A 627 9.76 -31.99 -0.05
CA PHE A 627 8.70 -32.07 0.96
C PHE A 627 9.08 -31.33 2.25
N ARG A 628 10.29 -31.57 2.79
CA ARG A 628 10.79 -30.86 4.00
C ARG A 628 10.99 -29.37 3.76
N GLN A 629 11.45 -28.98 2.57
CA GLN A 629 11.57 -27.57 2.19
C GLN A 629 10.19 -26.90 2.17
N LEU A 630 9.17 -27.57 1.62
CA LEU A 630 7.80 -27.06 1.60
C LEU A 630 7.20 -26.93 3.01
N GLU A 631 7.45 -27.88 3.92
CA GLU A 631 7.06 -27.76 5.33
C GLU A 631 7.71 -26.54 5.99
N ALA A 632 9.01 -26.33 5.77
CA ALA A 632 9.72 -25.17 6.30
C ALA A 632 9.15 -23.86 5.75
N ILE A 633 8.89 -23.79 4.44
CA ILE A 633 8.25 -22.64 3.79
C ILE A 633 6.88 -22.35 4.39
N ASN A 634 6.04 -23.37 4.56
CA ASN A 634 4.70 -23.20 5.14
C ASN A 634 4.79 -22.66 6.57
N ASN A 635 5.70 -23.20 7.39
CA ASN A 635 5.94 -22.70 8.74
C ASN A 635 6.40 -21.23 8.74
N THR A 636 7.35 -20.87 7.87
CA THR A 636 7.81 -19.48 7.71
C THR A 636 6.67 -18.56 7.26
N CYS A 637 5.82 -19.00 6.32
CA CYS A 637 4.69 -18.19 5.85
C CYS A 637 3.59 -17.99 6.91
N GLN A 638 3.37 -18.98 7.79
CA GLN A 638 2.32 -18.92 8.81
C GLN A 638 2.75 -18.22 10.10
N GLN A 639 4.04 -18.32 10.45
CA GLN A 639 4.56 -17.95 11.77
C GLN A 639 5.80 -17.03 11.71
N GLY A 640 6.18 -16.58 10.52
CA GLY A 640 7.43 -15.84 10.31
C GLY A 640 7.43 -14.41 10.82
N ASP A 641 6.27 -13.74 10.81
CA ASP A 641 6.11 -12.37 11.33
C ASP A 641 6.28 -12.37 12.86
N LYS A 642 7.10 -11.44 13.36
CA LYS A 642 7.33 -11.22 14.80
C LYS A 642 6.29 -10.30 15.41
N ASP A 643 5.87 -9.26 14.71
CA ASP A 643 4.77 -8.43 15.19
C ASP A 643 3.47 -9.21 15.03
N ALA A 644 2.84 -9.51 16.18
CA ALA A 644 1.60 -10.28 16.24
C ALA A 644 0.45 -9.65 15.46
N LYS A 645 0.50 -8.33 15.18
CA LYS A 645 -0.48 -7.65 14.32
C LYS A 645 -0.48 -8.23 12.89
N TRP A 646 0.69 -8.64 12.40
CA TRP A 646 0.86 -9.19 11.05
C TRP A 646 0.82 -10.71 11.03
N LYS A 647 0.45 -11.35 12.14
CA LYS A 647 0.35 -12.81 12.21
C LYS A 647 -0.54 -13.31 11.07
N THR A 648 -0.05 -14.32 10.34
CA THR A 648 -0.69 -14.90 9.15
C THR A 648 -0.73 -14.01 7.90
N TRP A 649 -0.05 -12.85 7.85
CA TRP A 649 0.02 -12.00 6.64
C TRP A 649 0.38 -12.83 5.40
N TYR A 650 1.37 -13.70 5.56
CA TYR A 650 1.89 -14.56 4.51
C TYR A 650 1.21 -15.94 4.42
N ASP A 651 0.11 -16.22 5.13
CA ASP A 651 -0.50 -17.56 5.15
C ASP A 651 -0.99 -18.02 3.75
N PRO A 652 -0.43 -19.10 3.17
CA PRO A 652 -0.82 -19.59 1.85
C PRO A 652 -2.31 -19.91 1.70
N ALA A 653 -3.02 -20.23 2.78
CA ALA A 653 -4.43 -20.61 2.76
C ALA A 653 -5.37 -19.46 2.37
N LYS A 654 -4.93 -18.21 2.52
CA LYS A 654 -5.73 -17.00 2.27
C LYS A 654 -5.11 -16.05 1.24
N ARG A 655 -4.08 -16.50 0.51
CA ARG A 655 -3.42 -15.70 -0.53
C ARG A 655 -4.14 -15.72 -1.86
N ARG A 656 -3.72 -14.79 -2.72
CA ARG A 656 -4.10 -14.76 -4.12
C ARG A 656 -3.84 -16.12 -4.80
N PRO A 657 -4.87 -16.74 -5.38
CA PRO A 657 -4.76 -18.07 -5.96
C PRO A 657 -4.19 -18.07 -7.39
N ASN A 658 -4.01 -16.91 -8.02
CA ASN A 658 -3.65 -16.79 -9.43
C ASN A 658 -2.36 -17.53 -9.81
N ASN A 659 -1.49 -17.87 -8.86
CA ASN A 659 -0.36 -18.76 -9.11
C ASN A 659 -0.23 -19.93 -8.13
N GLY A 660 -1.21 -20.12 -7.22
CA GLY A 660 -1.39 -21.22 -6.25
C GLY A 660 -0.13 -21.70 -5.52
N PHE A 661 -0.13 -21.60 -4.20
CA PHE A 661 1.01 -22.10 -3.42
C PHE A 661 1.13 -23.64 -3.55
N PRO A 662 2.34 -24.20 -3.69
CA PRO A 662 2.55 -25.64 -3.65
C PRO A 662 1.98 -26.23 -2.36
N THR A 663 1.33 -27.40 -2.44
CA THR A 663 0.75 -28.07 -1.27
C THR A 663 1.45 -29.40 -0.99
N PRO A 664 1.40 -29.91 0.25
CA PRO A 664 1.90 -31.26 0.56
C PRO A 664 1.30 -32.34 -0.36
N ASP A 665 0.00 -32.25 -0.67
CA ASP A 665 -0.68 -33.18 -1.58
C ASP A 665 -0.09 -33.19 -3.00
N MET A 666 0.34 -32.03 -3.50
CA MET A 666 1.01 -31.93 -4.80
C MET A 666 2.35 -32.68 -4.79
N ILE A 667 3.12 -32.58 -3.71
CA ILE A 667 4.39 -33.31 -3.57
C ILE A 667 4.14 -34.81 -3.39
N THR A 668 3.10 -35.21 -2.65
CA THR A 668 2.68 -36.62 -2.53
C THR A 668 2.27 -37.20 -3.89
N ALA A 669 1.63 -36.42 -4.77
CA ALA A 669 1.32 -36.85 -6.12
C ALA A 669 2.58 -37.19 -6.94
N ILE A 670 3.64 -36.38 -6.82
CA ILE A 670 4.93 -36.66 -7.45
C ILE A 670 5.52 -37.99 -6.93
N GLN A 671 5.52 -38.19 -5.61
CA GLN A 671 6.06 -39.41 -5.00
C GLN A 671 5.37 -40.68 -5.52
N ARG A 672 4.03 -40.64 -5.65
CA ARG A 672 3.25 -41.76 -6.20
C ARG A 672 3.64 -42.04 -7.65
N ASN A 673 3.79 -41.01 -8.46
CA ASN A 673 4.17 -41.15 -9.86
C ASN A 673 5.58 -41.75 -10.03
N LEU A 674 6.57 -41.20 -9.33
CA LEU A 674 7.94 -41.73 -9.36
C LEU A 674 8.04 -43.17 -8.84
N GLN A 675 7.17 -43.56 -7.88
CA GLN A 675 7.08 -44.93 -7.41
C GLN A 675 6.52 -45.87 -8.50
N GLN A 676 5.49 -45.44 -9.24
CA GLN A 676 4.95 -46.21 -10.36
C GLN A 676 5.99 -46.41 -11.47
N LEU A 677 6.70 -45.34 -11.85
CA LEU A 677 7.77 -45.41 -12.85
C LEU A 677 8.90 -46.37 -12.43
N SER A 678 9.23 -46.50 -11.14
CA SER A 678 10.29 -47.42 -10.71
C SER A 678 9.96 -48.91 -10.78
N VAL A 679 8.67 -49.24 -10.99
CA VAL A 679 8.15 -50.61 -11.10
C VAL A 679 7.94 -51.01 -12.56
N GLN A 680 7.96 -50.02 -13.47
CA GLN A 680 7.99 -50.19 -14.92
C GLN A 680 9.45 -50.29 -15.38
#